data_AF-A0A6A4JFD3-F1
#
_entry.id   AF-A0A6A4JFD3-F1
#
_cell.length_a   1.000
_cell.length_b   1.000
_cell.length_c   1.000
_cell.angle_alpha   90.00
_cell.angle_beta   90.00
_cell.angle_gamma   90.00
#
_symmetry.space_group_name_H-M   'P 1'
#
loop_
_entity.id
_entity.type
_entity.pdbx_description
1 polymer ?
#
loop_
_entity_poly.entity_id
_entity_poly.type
_entity_poly.pdbx_seq_one_letter_code
_entity_poly.pdbx_strand_id
1 'polypeptide(L)'
;MVFIRISRILGVYPFEKNGKFDVLSYTTFLVQLIGIFAFDYLPITAQQFQELTRDNMLVTLVQVNTRTIYFVAPFIHAVHILRFKSKFASVTMFLEDGKDSWTSKYVSYVGLVAVVLATYFIVVISVILIRVAGGGQLGNPIMQHMFFLDFLILTQYSILANKISIEYAKSSDLLKRHLVVRALAKRNRIVDNLKDMNTIYGPQLLIRVMQGFITLLGFAFGAATSRLHSMSVSERVGQVMVFTMILGELFCACGVCTSAKDQADSFNLKLFKLMQNNRGLCGNKQLQLYLAMKQSIDFTAAGFFSLGYPLLLSVIAAATTRRNDIFGSTGQQCVLNQTVSTMPPESTPLIPPDVDYGSSSISRSQTTQYYLFFAFNVANKHSRYSYNMGKEKEEEKPPVSNLRRMIPQILAVTAKNTLLLNFGLSLAFPTIVIPALQKPNPDIIMTKEQISWFGSLYFVIIPFGCLASGPLTHKFGRRTMMLMLCVPFAAAWLVFYWASTPAMLFAALILHGSINGLMESPVLTYVGEVCEPDIRGPLASTTTLAALIGVSLQLLLANFLDWKNLSLLNVGAPLLSFIALLAIPESPHWLAGKDRFKEVERSLMWLRGWVPSSHVKKEVEDLQTSNNTASVESPFQCKLYKDPTFYKPFLLVSFTFFVGHFGGMSTLQTYAVGIYESIKSPIPPLQATAIGGFIQFAGSFFCVLVLPFIGRRVLAILCTLLTAVLLVVLVAVDEGWAAMLCLLGSVFLINTCSKVIPWVLIGEVFTPDVRSIASGMVTCLGYFLGFVVNFSWLWCLDVFGLRAMFVSYAVVSLLGAVVYYFMLPETEGRSLEDVQAHFRGELDLTDENYCRRRRREAQPGETNDAYSPDV
;
A
#
# COMPACT_ATOMS: atom_id res chain seq x y z
N MET A 1 50.16 0.67 11.13
CA MET A 1 50.64 -0.65 10.65
C MET A 1 49.60 -1.77 10.73
N VAL A 2 49.01 -2.08 11.91
CA VAL A 2 48.03 -3.19 12.03
C VAL A 2 46.86 -3.06 11.05
N PHE A 3 46.28 -1.86 10.94
CA PHE A 3 45.20 -1.55 9.99
C PHE A 3 45.59 -1.79 8.51
N ILE A 4 46.87 -1.60 8.14
CA ILE A 4 47.41 -1.83 6.78
C ILE A 4 47.58 -3.33 6.49
N ARG A 5 47.83 -4.15 7.53
CA ARG A 5 47.80 -5.62 7.39
C ARG A 5 46.35 -6.13 7.25
N ILE A 6 45.43 -5.58 8.04
CA ILE A 6 43.99 -5.94 7.95
C ILE A 6 43.41 -5.54 6.58
N SER A 7 43.70 -4.35 6.06
CA SER A 7 43.21 -3.94 4.72
C SER A 7 43.83 -4.75 3.57
N ARG A 8 45.06 -5.28 3.72
CA ARG A 8 45.64 -6.28 2.80
C ARG A 8 44.93 -7.63 2.88
N ILE A 9 44.57 -8.10 4.07
CA ILE A 9 43.83 -9.36 4.26
C ILE A 9 42.40 -9.26 3.70
N LEU A 10 41.77 -8.08 3.81
CA LEU A 10 40.44 -7.79 3.28
C LEU A 10 40.42 -7.35 1.79
N GLY A 11 41.58 -7.28 1.13
CA GLY A 11 41.68 -6.96 -0.31
C GLY A 11 41.40 -5.50 -0.70
N VAL A 12 41.40 -4.55 0.24
CA VAL A 12 40.89 -3.17 0.05
C VAL A 12 41.95 -2.19 -0.49
N TYR A 13 42.96 -2.67 -1.24
CA TYR A 13 43.98 -1.79 -1.85
C TYR A 13 43.59 -1.41 -3.29
N PRO A 14 43.52 -0.12 -3.65
CA PRO A 14 42.98 0.33 -4.94
C PRO A 14 44.06 0.32 -6.03
N PHE A 15 44.35 -0.86 -6.58
CA PHE A 15 44.96 -0.99 -7.90
C PHE A 15 44.37 -2.17 -8.65
N GLU A 16 43.81 -1.91 -9.84
CA GLU A 16 43.62 -2.97 -10.83
C GLU A 16 44.98 -3.57 -11.22
N LYS A 17 44.97 -4.81 -11.74
CA LYS A 17 46.16 -5.52 -12.28
C LYS A 17 46.97 -4.72 -13.31
N ASN A 18 46.43 -3.63 -13.86
CA ASN A 18 47.01 -2.80 -14.90
C ASN A 18 47.53 -1.43 -14.41
N GLY A 19 47.63 -1.20 -13.09
CA GLY A 19 48.37 -0.06 -12.53
C GLY A 19 47.72 1.33 -12.68
N LYS A 20 46.45 1.43 -13.07
CA LYS A 20 45.71 2.70 -13.08
C LYS A 20 45.08 2.97 -11.70
N PHE A 21 45.18 4.23 -11.27
CA PHE A 21 44.72 4.70 -9.97
C PHE A 21 43.20 4.97 -9.98
N ASP A 22 42.43 4.24 -9.18
CA ASP A 22 40.98 4.45 -9.10
C ASP A 22 40.63 5.60 -8.15
N VAL A 23 40.32 6.75 -8.75
CA VAL A 23 39.86 7.96 -8.06
C VAL A 23 38.57 7.70 -7.27
N LEU A 24 37.72 6.73 -7.66
CA LEU A 24 36.48 6.43 -6.94
C LEU A 24 36.75 5.73 -5.60
N SER A 25 37.56 4.67 -5.58
CA SER A 25 37.97 4.01 -4.35
C SER A 25 38.73 4.98 -3.43
N TYR A 26 39.58 5.83 -4.01
CA TYR A 26 40.31 6.85 -3.24
C TYR A 26 39.41 7.94 -2.66
N THR A 27 38.41 8.44 -3.41
CA THR A 27 37.42 9.42 -2.91
C THR A 27 36.44 8.81 -1.92
N THR A 28 36.02 7.55 -2.10
CA THR A 28 35.17 6.84 -1.12
C THR A 28 35.92 6.62 0.19
N PHE A 29 37.21 6.25 0.11
CA PHE A 29 38.11 6.16 1.26
C PHE A 29 38.35 7.53 1.93
N LEU A 30 38.52 8.60 1.15
CA LEU A 30 38.64 9.97 1.66
C LEU A 30 37.36 10.45 2.35
N VAL A 31 36.17 10.16 1.80
CA VAL A 31 34.88 10.48 2.42
C VAL A 31 34.64 9.66 3.69
N GLN A 32 35.07 8.40 3.74
CA GLN A 32 35.10 7.62 4.97
C GLN A 32 36.07 8.23 6.00
N LEU A 33 37.27 8.64 5.59
CA LEU A 33 38.24 9.31 6.47
C LEU A 33 37.69 10.64 7.01
N ILE A 34 37.12 11.47 6.15
CA ILE A 34 36.51 12.75 6.51
C ILE A 34 35.29 12.52 7.41
N GLY A 35 34.48 11.49 7.17
CA GLY A 35 33.37 11.11 8.04
C GLY A 35 33.83 10.68 9.44
N ILE A 36 34.94 9.94 9.54
CA ILE A 36 35.57 9.58 10.82
C ILE A 36 36.09 10.85 11.53
N PHE A 37 36.82 11.73 10.83
CA PHE A 37 37.40 12.93 11.44
C PHE A 37 36.41 14.06 11.75
N ALA A 38 35.30 14.18 11.01
CA ALA A 38 34.35 15.29 11.15
C ALA A 38 33.29 15.08 12.25
N PHE A 39 32.97 13.84 12.62
CA PHE A 39 31.84 13.55 13.54
C PHE A 39 32.24 13.04 14.93
N ASP A 40 33.50 12.65 15.18
CA ASP A 40 33.96 12.28 16.54
C ASP A 40 34.17 13.49 17.48
N TYR A 41 34.04 14.73 16.99
CA TYR A 41 34.25 15.95 17.79
C TYR A 41 33.08 16.35 18.71
N LEU A 42 32.01 15.55 18.82
CA LEU A 42 30.77 15.98 19.48
C LEU A 42 30.15 15.02 20.51
N PRO A 43 30.76 13.87 20.91
CA PRO A 43 31.15 13.77 22.33
C PRO A 43 32.23 12.69 22.65
N ILE A 44 33.47 12.82 22.20
CA ILE A 44 34.60 12.25 22.95
C ILE A 44 35.50 13.40 23.37
N THR A 45 35.26 13.93 24.57
CA THR A 45 36.16 14.91 25.18
C THR A 45 37.54 14.26 25.33
N ALA A 46 38.61 15.02 25.09
CA ALA A 46 39.99 14.52 25.15
C ALA A 46 40.32 13.81 26.48
N GLN A 47 39.62 14.19 27.55
CA GLN A 47 39.65 13.58 28.88
C GLN A 47 39.20 12.11 28.88
N GLN A 48 38.10 11.76 28.20
CA GLN A 48 37.64 10.36 28.08
C GLN A 48 38.59 9.49 27.23
N PHE A 49 39.30 10.10 26.26
CA PHE A 49 40.28 9.39 25.45
C PHE A 49 41.55 9.00 26.25
N GLN A 50 41.87 9.74 27.31
CA GLN A 50 42.98 9.43 28.21
C GLN A 50 42.63 8.34 29.26
N GLU A 51 41.37 8.19 29.63
CA GLU A 51 40.88 7.17 30.59
C GLU A 51 40.60 5.80 29.94
N LEU A 52 40.85 5.67 28.63
CA LEU A 52 40.42 4.55 27.81
C LEU A 52 41.37 3.34 27.95
N THR A 53 41.07 2.47 28.91
CA THR A 53 41.76 1.18 29.11
C THR A 53 41.76 0.32 27.84
N ARG A 54 42.76 -0.57 27.71
CA ARG A 54 43.03 -1.38 26.51
C ARG A 54 41.80 -2.15 26.01
N ASP A 55 40.99 -2.65 26.93
CA ASP A 55 39.78 -3.44 26.63
C ASP A 55 38.58 -2.58 26.21
N ASN A 56 38.51 -1.34 26.70
CA ASN A 56 37.48 -0.38 26.31
C ASN A 56 37.70 0.16 24.89
N MET A 57 38.97 0.29 24.46
CA MET A 57 39.34 0.87 23.17
C MET A 57 38.78 0.11 21.97
N LEU A 58 38.80 -1.23 22.02
CA LEU A 58 38.29 -2.04 20.92
C LEU A 58 36.76 -1.89 20.75
N VAL A 59 36.02 -1.84 21.86
CA VAL A 59 34.56 -1.65 21.85
C VAL A 59 34.18 -0.29 21.30
N THR A 60 34.86 0.78 21.73
CA THR A 60 34.64 2.13 21.22
C THR A 60 34.95 2.20 19.72
N LEU A 61 36.06 1.59 19.25
CA LEU A 61 36.37 1.51 17.82
C LEU A 61 35.30 0.75 17.03
N VAL A 62 34.78 -0.37 17.55
CA VAL A 62 33.71 -1.14 16.89
C VAL A 62 32.43 -0.32 16.82
N GLN A 63 32.04 0.37 17.90
CA GLN A 63 30.85 1.22 17.93
C GLN A 63 30.97 2.43 17.00
N VAL A 64 32.11 3.12 16.97
CA VAL A 64 32.38 4.24 16.06
C VAL A 64 32.32 3.78 14.60
N ASN A 65 33.05 2.72 14.23
CA ASN A 65 33.00 2.17 12.87
C ASN A 65 31.57 1.77 12.46
N THR A 66 30.82 1.13 13.36
CA THR A 66 29.41 0.76 13.10
C THR A 66 28.56 2.00 12.84
N ARG A 67 28.70 3.07 13.64
CA ARG A 67 27.98 4.35 13.45
C ARG A 67 28.33 5.03 12.12
N THR A 68 29.62 5.08 11.76
CA THR A 68 30.07 5.65 10.48
C THR A 68 29.53 4.87 9.28
N ILE A 69 29.44 3.53 9.36
CA ILE A 69 28.89 2.69 8.30
C ILE A 69 27.42 3.02 8.00
N TYR A 70 26.57 3.15 9.03
CA TYR A 70 25.17 3.57 8.86
C TYR A 70 25.03 4.94 8.19
N PHE A 71 25.96 5.86 8.46
CA PHE A 71 25.90 7.19 7.84
C PHE A 71 26.27 7.17 6.35
N VAL A 72 27.29 6.38 6.00
CA VAL A 72 27.87 6.36 4.65
C VAL A 72 27.06 5.49 3.68
N ALA A 73 26.37 4.45 4.15
CA ALA A 73 25.66 3.50 3.27
C ALA A 73 24.57 4.17 2.40
N PRO A 74 23.60 4.94 2.93
CA PRO A 74 22.57 5.56 2.09
C PRO A 74 23.13 6.60 1.10
N PHE A 75 24.20 7.31 1.49
CA PHE A 75 24.87 8.28 0.61
C PHE A 75 25.53 7.59 -0.59
N ILE A 76 26.25 6.48 -0.36
CA ILE A 76 26.81 5.66 -1.45
C ILE A 76 25.69 5.17 -2.38
N HIS A 77 24.52 4.81 -1.85
CA HIS A 77 23.40 4.34 -2.68
C HIS A 77 22.86 5.45 -3.59
N ALA A 78 22.63 6.65 -3.05
CA ALA A 78 22.20 7.81 -3.81
C ALA A 78 23.21 8.17 -4.92
N VAL A 79 24.51 8.17 -4.62
CA VAL A 79 25.58 8.43 -5.61
C VAL A 79 25.61 7.35 -6.69
N HIS A 80 25.42 6.06 -6.35
CA HIS A 80 25.34 4.98 -7.33
C HIS A 80 24.11 5.10 -8.25
N ILE A 81 22.94 5.45 -7.71
CA ILE A 81 21.72 5.69 -8.51
C ILE A 81 21.94 6.87 -9.48
N LEU A 82 22.53 7.97 -9.02
CA LEU A 82 22.81 9.14 -9.86
C LEU A 82 23.83 8.81 -10.96
N ARG A 83 24.90 8.08 -10.65
CA ARG A 83 25.93 7.68 -11.63
C ARG A 83 25.42 6.66 -12.65
N PHE A 84 24.56 5.73 -12.25
CA PHE A 84 24.03 4.67 -13.11
C PHE A 84 22.54 4.88 -13.46
N LYS A 85 22.10 6.14 -13.57
CA LYS A 85 20.70 6.54 -13.78
C LYS A 85 20.00 5.80 -14.94
N SER A 86 20.69 5.55 -16.04
CA SER A 86 20.15 4.81 -17.20
C SER A 86 19.93 3.32 -16.89
N LYS A 87 20.86 2.66 -16.20
CA LYS A 87 20.73 1.27 -15.74
C LYS A 87 19.63 1.15 -14.69
N PHE A 88 19.57 2.08 -13.74
CA PHE A 88 18.52 2.14 -12.73
C PHE A 88 17.14 2.30 -13.39
N ALA A 89 17.00 3.17 -14.39
CA ALA A 89 15.78 3.30 -15.19
C ALA A 89 15.41 2.02 -15.95
N SER A 90 16.39 1.31 -16.55
CA SER A 90 16.14 0.01 -17.21
C SER A 90 15.58 -1.04 -16.23
N VAL A 91 16.21 -1.14 -15.07
CA VAL A 91 15.86 -2.08 -13.99
C VAL A 91 14.50 -1.73 -13.36
N THR A 92 14.15 -0.45 -13.23
CA THR A 92 12.82 -0.05 -12.73
C THR A 92 11.73 -0.18 -13.79
N MET A 93 11.99 0.10 -15.07
CA MET A 93 11.04 -0.18 -16.16
C MET A 93 10.74 -1.68 -16.30
N PHE A 94 11.69 -2.57 -15.95
CA PHE A 94 11.43 -4.01 -15.85
C PHE A 94 10.41 -4.37 -14.74
N LEU A 95 10.21 -3.51 -13.73
CA LEU A 95 9.11 -3.66 -12.77
C LEU A 95 7.74 -3.36 -13.39
N GLU A 96 7.65 -2.64 -14.51
CA GLU A 96 6.38 -2.20 -15.11
C GLU A 96 5.83 -3.15 -16.20
N ASP A 97 6.71 -3.86 -16.90
CA ASP A 97 6.41 -4.67 -18.12
C ASP A 97 5.64 -6.00 -17.84
N GLY A 98 5.00 -6.11 -16.67
CA GLY A 98 4.32 -7.31 -16.19
C GLY A 98 2.79 -7.16 -16.17
N LYS A 99 2.12 -7.67 -17.20
CA LYS A 99 0.68 -7.93 -17.12
C LYS A 99 0.36 -9.10 -16.15
N ASP A 100 -0.85 -9.02 -15.59
CA ASP A 100 -1.64 -10.11 -15.00
C ASP A 100 -1.20 -10.70 -13.65
N SER A 101 -1.00 -9.84 -12.65
CA SER A 101 -1.29 -10.16 -11.25
C SER A 101 -1.60 -8.91 -10.42
N TRP A 102 -2.78 -8.89 -9.77
CA TRP A 102 -3.25 -7.78 -8.93
C TRP A 102 -2.37 -7.61 -7.67
N THR A 103 -1.91 -8.71 -7.08
CA THR A 103 -1.05 -8.70 -5.88
C THR A 103 0.34 -8.10 -6.13
N SER A 104 0.90 -8.27 -7.34
CA SER A 104 2.20 -7.69 -7.70
C SER A 104 2.18 -6.16 -7.83
N LYS A 105 1.04 -5.56 -8.20
CA LYS A 105 0.92 -4.10 -8.32
C LYS A 105 0.72 -3.44 -6.96
N TYR A 106 -0.06 -4.06 -6.08
CA TYR A 106 -0.38 -3.54 -4.76
C TYR A 106 0.88 -3.38 -3.89
N VAL A 107 1.70 -4.43 -3.79
CA VAL A 107 2.94 -4.42 -2.97
C VAL A 107 3.95 -3.38 -3.46
N SER A 108 4.09 -3.18 -4.78
CA SER A 108 5.08 -2.23 -5.31
C SER A 108 4.65 -0.77 -5.18
N TYR A 109 3.36 -0.45 -5.35
CA TYR A 109 2.88 0.93 -5.27
C TYR A 109 2.65 1.37 -3.82
N VAL A 110 2.05 0.50 -2.99
CA VAL A 110 1.92 0.74 -1.54
C VAL A 110 3.29 0.78 -0.89
N GLY A 111 4.24 -0.06 -1.29
CA GLY A 111 5.63 0.00 -0.82
C GLY A 111 6.29 1.36 -1.14
N LEU A 112 6.22 1.82 -2.39
CA LEU A 112 6.82 3.11 -2.79
C LEU A 112 6.16 4.30 -2.09
N VAL A 113 4.83 4.32 -2.01
CA VAL A 113 4.07 5.41 -1.36
C VAL A 113 4.25 5.38 0.16
N ALA A 114 4.29 4.21 0.80
CA ALA A 114 4.60 4.07 2.21
C ALA A 114 6.04 4.49 2.51
N VAL A 115 7.02 4.17 1.66
CA VAL A 115 8.41 4.63 1.79
C VAL A 115 8.50 6.16 1.70
N VAL A 116 7.85 6.78 0.71
CA VAL A 116 7.88 8.24 0.53
C VAL A 116 7.15 8.96 1.67
N LEU A 117 5.95 8.48 2.06
CA LEU A 117 5.20 9.06 3.18
C LEU A 117 5.90 8.83 4.52
N ALA A 118 6.44 7.64 4.79
CA ALA A 118 7.22 7.39 6.00
C ALA A 118 8.48 8.26 6.04
N THR A 119 9.22 8.39 4.93
CA THR A 119 10.39 9.28 4.86
C THR A 119 10.01 10.73 5.12
N TYR A 120 8.89 11.22 4.55
CA TYR A 120 8.38 12.57 4.79
C TYR A 120 7.97 12.79 6.25
N PHE A 121 7.15 11.89 6.82
CA PHE A 121 6.73 11.97 8.22
C PHE A 121 7.92 11.84 9.18
N ILE A 122 8.89 10.97 8.91
CA ILE A 122 10.11 10.82 9.73
C ILE A 122 10.97 12.07 9.67
N VAL A 123 11.17 12.69 8.51
CA VAL A 123 11.90 13.97 8.40
C VAL A 123 11.20 15.09 9.18
N VAL A 124 9.87 15.21 9.07
CA VAL A 124 9.09 16.22 9.80
C VAL A 124 9.13 15.97 11.32
N ILE A 125 8.93 14.73 11.77
CA ILE A 125 9.02 14.35 13.18
C ILE A 125 10.45 14.56 13.72
N SER A 126 11.48 14.31 12.91
CA SER A 126 12.88 14.54 13.29
C SER A 126 13.16 16.03 13.53
N VAL A 127 12.73 16.91 12.61
CA VAL A 127 12.87 18.37 12.74
C VAL A 127 12.13 18.90 13.99
N ILE A 128 10.99 18.30 14.33
CA ILE A 128 10.22 18.62 15.54
C ILE A 128 10.96 18.16 16.81
N LEU A 129 11.38 16.89 16.87
CA LEU A 129 12.08 16.33 18.05
C LEU A 129 13.42 17.03 18.33
N ILE A 130 14.17 17.41 17.27
CA ILE A 130 15.43 18.16 17.38
C ILE A 130 15.25 19.54 18.02
N ARG A 131 14.08 20.19 17.85
CA ARG A 131 13.76 21.47 18.51
C ARG A 131 13.19 21.31 19.92
N VAL A 132 12.57 20.18 20.24
CA VAL A 132 11.93 19.93 21.54
C VAL A 132 12.94 19.46 22.59
N ALA A 133 13.90 18.62 22.22
CA ALA A 133 14.88 18.02 23.14
C ALA A 133 16.10 18.93 23.41
N GLY A 134 15.86 20.19 23.81
CA GLY A 134 16.89 21.22 23.95
C GLY A 134 18.09 20.80 24.81
N GLY A 135 19.20 20.44 24.16
CA GLY A 135 20.49 20.11 24.78
C GLY A 135 20.66 18.63 25.16
N GLY A 136 21.21 17.81 24.25
CA GLY A 136 21.64 16.45 24.55
C GLY A 136 22.13 15.67 23.32
N GLN A 137 23.32 15.08 23.40
CA GLN A 137 24.08 14.40 22.33
C GLN A 137 23.31 13.94 21.08
N LEU A 138 23.72 14.50 19.94
CA LEU A 138 23.19 14.37 18.56
C LEU A 138 22.97 12.94 18.01
N GLY A 139 23.48 11.89 18.68
CA GLY A 139 23.81 10.62 18.03
C GLY A 139 22.70 9.58 17.91
N ASN A 140 21.74 9.51 18.85
CA ASN A 140 20.88 8.32 18.98
C ASN A 140 19.70 8.24 17.99
N PRO A 141 18.92 9.32 17.75
CA PRO A 141 17.79 9.27 16.81
C PRO A 141 18.25 9.11 15.36
N ILE A 142 19.26 9.87 14.94
CA ILE A 142 19.82 9.84 13.57
C ILE A 142 20.25 8.42 13.20
N MET A 143 20.90 7.71 14.13
CA MET A 143 21.30 6.31 13.97
C MET A 143 20.12 5.37 13.74
N GLN A 144 19.02 5.52 14.47
CA GLN A 144 17.80 4.72 14.29
C GLN A 144 17.11 5.01 12.95
N HIS A 145 17.12 6.27 12.50
CA HIS A 145 16.56 6.65 11.20
C HIS A 145 17.42 6.14 10.02
N MET A 146 18.74 6.14 10.17
CA MET A 146 19.63 5.61 9.13
C MET A 146 19.53 4.09 9.02
N PHE A 147 19.39 3.36 10.14
CA PHE A 147 19.05 1.93 10.17
C PHE A 147 17.76 1.59 9.39
N PHE A 148 16.76 2.47 9.41
CA PHE A 148 15.52 2.26 8.66
C PHE A 148 15.69 2.48 7.15
N LEU A 149 16.49 3.46 6.73
CA LEU A 149 16.72 3.80 5.32
C LEU A 149 17.47 2.68 4.56
N ASP A 150 18.66 2.33 5.01
CA ASP A 150 18.77 1.10 5.80
C ASP A 150 18.18 -0.19 5.20
N PHE A 151 17.24 -0.73 5.98
CA PHE A 151 16.29 -1.81 5.69
C PHE A 151 15.48 -1.62 4.38
N LEU A 152 15.06 -0.40 4.06
CA LEU A 152 14.23 -0.15 2.86
C LEU A 152 14.99 -0.40 1.55
N ILE A 153 16.27 -0.07 1.50
CA ILE A 153 17.14 -0.33 0.33
C ILE A 153 17.26 -1.84 0.07
N LEU A 154 17.42 -2.66 1.12
CA LEU A 154 17.46 -4.12 1.00
C LEU A 154 16.10 -4.74 0.66
N THR A 155 15.02 -4.16 1.18
CA THR A 155 13.65 -4.59 0.83
C THR A 155 13.39 -4.35 -0.66
N GLN A 156 13.82 -3.21 -1.21
CA GLN A 156 13.72 -2.90 -2.64
C GLN A 156 14.50 -3.91 -3.51
N TYR A 157 15.74 -4.25 -3.12
CA TYR A 157 16.54 -5.28 -3.77
C TYR A 157 15.83 -6.65 -3.77
N SER A 158 15.29 -7.05 -2.63
CA SER A 158 14.62 -8.35 -2.46
C SER A 158 13.35 -8.48 -3.31
N ILE A 159 12.55 -7.42 -3.41
CA ILE A 159 11.37 -7.36 -4.30
C ILE A 159 11.78 -7.52 -5.77
N LEU A 160 12.83 -6.80 -6.19
CA LEU A 160 13.32 -6.82 -7.56
C LEU A 160 13.90 -8.19 -7.95
N ALA A 161 14.70 -8.80 -7.07
CA ALA A 161 15.24 -10.14 -7.27
C ALA A 161 14.12 -11.22 -7.33
N ASN A 162 13.05 -11.07 -6.54
CA ASN A 162 11.90 -11.97 -6.59
C ASN A 162 11.15 -11.86 -7.93
N LYS A 163 10.96 -10.64 -8.45
CA LYS A 163 10.36 -10.47 -9.79
C LYS A 163 11.20 -11.14 -10.89
N ILE A 164 12.52 -11.09 -10.77
CA ILE A 164 13.43 -11.77 -11.70
C ILE A 164 13.22 -13.29 -11.68
N SER A 165 13.04 -13.91 -10.50
CA SER A 165 12.68 -15.34 -10.37
C SER A 165 11.35 -15.66 -11.08
N ILE A 166 10.32 -14.83 -10.89
CA ILE A 166 9.01 -14.98 -11.54
C ILE A 166 9.11 -14.87 -13.08
N GLU A 167 9.88 -13.93 -13.60
CA GLU A 167 10.05 -13.78 -15.06
C GLU A 167 10.91 -14.91 -15.67
N TYR A 168 11.82 -15.52 -14.90
CA TYR A 168 12.47 -16.79 -15.26
C TYR A 168 11.47 -17.96 -15.34
N ALA A 169 10.57 -18.09 -14.37
CA ALA A 169 9.53 -19.12 -14.42
C ALA A 169 8.65 -18.97 -15.68
N LYS A 170 8.21 -17.73 -15.99
CA LYS A 170 7.46 -17.44 -17.23
C LYS A 170 8.26 -17.73 -18.52
N SER A 171 9.57 -17.50 -18.54
CA SER A 171 10.40 -17.86 -19.71
C SER A 171 10.52 -19.39 -19.86
N SER A 172 10.52 -20.13 -18.74
CA SER A 172 10.44 -21.59 -18.67
C SER A 172 9.14 -22.14 -19.28
N ASP A 173 8.01 -21.47 -19.07
CA ASP A 173 6.71 -21.88 -19.64
C ASP A 173 6.58 -21.58 -21.14
N LEU A 174 7.20 -20.49 -21.63
CA LEU A 174 7.31 -20.26 -23.09
C LEU A 174 8.11 -21.38 -23.77
N LEU A 175 9.09 -21.96 -23.06
CA LEU A 175 9.86 -23.08 -23.55
C LEU A 175 9.01 -24.37 -23.68
N LYS A 176 8.10 -24.63 -22.72
CA LYS A 176 7.13 -25.74 -22.80
C LYS A 176 6.22 -25.63 -24.03
N ARG A 177 5.90 -24.40 -24.46
CA ARG A 177 5.08 -24.10 -25.66
C ARG A 177 5.89 -24.11 -26.97
N HIS A 178 7.10 -24.69 -26.97
CA HIS A 178 8.04 -24.74 -28.10
C HIS A 178 8.47 -23.37 -28.68
N LEU A 179 8.22 -22.24 -27.98
CA LEU A 179 8.57 -20.89 -28.44
C LEU A 179 10.01 -20.51 -28.09
N VAL A 180 10.98 -21.34 -28.51
CA VAL A 180 12.40 -21.29 -28.09
C VAL A 180 13.03 -19.91 -28.29
N VAL A 181 12.86 -19.28 -29.46
CA VAL A 181 13.46 -17.97 -29.77
C VAL A 181 12.96 -16.86 -28.82
N ARG A 182 11.64 -16.82 -28.54
CA ARG A 182 11.05 -15.85 -27.61
C ARG A 182 11.49 -16.11 -26.17
N ALA A 183 11.61 -17.37 -25.77
CA ALA A 183 12.10 -17.76 -24.46
C ALA A 183 13.57 -17.33 -24.24
N LEU A 184 14.44 -17.53 -25.24
CA LEU A 184 15.85 -17.11 -25.20
C LEU A 184 16.02 -15.58 -25.17
N ALA A 185 15.29 -14.86 -26.04
CA ALA A 185 15.32 -13.39 -26.04
C ALA A 185 14.88 -12.82 -24.68
N LYS A 186 13.83 -13.39 -24.08
CA LYS A 186 13.38 -13.01 -22.73
C LYS A 186 14.41 -13.35 -21.66
N ARG A 187 15.05 -14.53 -21.72
CA ARG A 187 16.12 -14.93 -20.78
C ARG A 187 17.30 -13.97 -20.82
N ASN A 188 17.76 -13.57 -22.01
CA ASN A 188 18.87 -12.63 -22.15
C ASN A 188 18.56 -11.27 -21.51
N ARG A 189 17.36 -10.71 -21.76
CA ARG A 189 16.89 -9.46 -21.10
C ARG A 189 16.88 -9.57 -19.58
N ILE A 190 16.51 -10.73 -19.02
CA ILE A 190 16.56 -10.97 -17.57
C ILE A 190 18.02 -11.03 -17.06
N VAL A 191 18.93 -11.69 -17.78
CA VAL A 191 20.37 -11.75 -17.45
C VAL A 191 21.01 -10.37 -17.44
N ASP A 192 20.67 -9.50 -18.39
CA ASP A 192 21.25 -8.15 -18.46
C ASP A 192 20.70 -7.24 -17.34
N ASN A 193 19.40 -7.34 -17.02
CA ASN A 193 18.83 -6.65 -15.86
C ASN A 193 19.42 -7.12 -14.53
N LEU A 194 19.80 -8.41 -14.40
CA LEU A 194 20.54 -8.92 -13.24
C LEU A 194 21.93 -8.27 -13.10
N LYS A 195 22.67 -8.10 -14.20
CA LYS A 195 23.98 -7.41 -14.19
C LYS A 195 23.84 -5.95 -13.78
N ASP A 196 22.82 -5.27 -14.27
CA ASP A 196 22.55 -3.87 -13.93
C ASP A 196 22.11 -3.72 -12.46
N MET A 197 21.24 -4.61 -11.96
CA MET A 197 20.90 -4.68 -10.54
C MET A 197 22.14 -4.89 -9.66
N ASN A 198 23.03 -5.81 -10.03
CA ASN A 198 24.29 -6.04 -9.29
C ASN A 198 25.21 -4.81 -9.30
N THR A 199 25.28 -4.09 -10.43
CA THR A 199 26.08 -2.84 -10.56
C THR A 199 25.61 -1.75 -9.59
N ILE A 200 24.30 -1.72 -9.29
CA ILE A 200 23.67 -0.67 -8.47
C ILE A 200 23.65 -1.06 -6.98
N TYR A 201 23.27 -2.30 -6.66
CA TYR A 201 23.05 -2.75 -5.27
C TYR A 201 24.21 -3.54 -4.66
N GLY A 202 25.16 -4.03 -5.46
CA GLY A 202 26.30 -4.83 -5.00
C GLY A 202 27.10 -4.20 -3.85
N PRO A 203 27.47 -2.90 -3.92
CA PRO A 203 28.17 -2.23 -2.81
C PRO A 203 27.36 -2.17 -1.51
N GLN A 204 26.04 -2.01 -1.60
CA GLN A 204 25.16 -1.95 -0.43
C GLN A 204 25.03 -3.30 0.27
N LEU A 205 24.89 -4.38 -0.52
CA LEU A 205 24.88 -5.74 0.01
C LEU A 205 26.20 -6.08 0.72
N LEU A 206 27.34 -5.65 0.16
CA LEU A 206 28.65 -5.84 0.78
C LEU A 206 28.77 -5.08 2.11
N ILE A 207 28.38 -3.80 2.13
CA ILE A 207 28.37 -2.98 3.35
C ILE A 207 27.52 -3.63 4.45
N ARG A 208 26.35 -4.18 4.10
CA ARG A 208 25.46 -4.90 5.03
C ARG A 208 26.05 -6.17 5.61
N VAL A 209 26.72 -6.99 4.79
CA VAL A 209 27.41 -8.19 5.28
C VAL A 209 28.54 -7.82 6.23
N MET A 210 29.32 -6.78 5.91
CA MET A 210 30.37 -6.25 6.81
C MET A 210 29.79 -5.73 8.12
N GLN A 211 28.68 -4.98 8.06
CA GLN A 211 27.98 -4.44 9.24
C GLN A 211 27.44 -5.57 10.15
N GLY A 212 26.83 -6.62 9.57
CA GLY A 212 26.37 -7.79 10.33
C GLY A 212 27.51 -8.52 11.04
N PHE A 213 28.66 -8.68 10.36
CA PHE A 213 29.87 -9.27 10.94
C PHE A 213 30.49 -8.41 12.06
N ILE A 214 30.57 -7.10 11.87
CA ILE A 214 31.06 -6.15 12.90
C ILE A 214 30.13 -6.16 14.12
N THR A 215 28.81 -6.21 13.91
CA THR A 215 27.81 -6.30 14.99
C THR A 215 27.95 -7.60 15.78
N LEU A 216 28.13 -8.74 15.10
CA LEU A 216 28.36 -10.05 15.72
C LEU A 216 29.65 -10.06 16.55
N LEU A 217 30.75 -9.52 16.02
CA LEU A 217 32.01 -9.39 16.76
C LEU A 217 31.88 -8.49 18.00
N GLY A 218 31.15 -7.37 17.89
CA GLY A 218 30.84 -6.50 19.01
C GLY A 218 30.05 -7.22 20.11
N PHE A 219 29.06 -8.03 19.74
CA PHE A 219 28.25 -8.81 20.68
C PHE A 219 29.07 -9.92 21.36
N ALA A 220 29.85 -10.68 20.59
CA ALA A 220 30.72 -11.72 21.12
C ALA A 220 31.78 -11.16 22.10
N PHE A 221 32.39 -10.01 21.78
CA PHE A 221 33.34 -9.33 22.66
C PHE A 221 32.66 -8.75 23.91
N GLY A 222 31.47 -8.14 23.77
CA GLY A 222 30.69 -7.61 24.89
C GLY A 222 30.18 -8.68 25.85
N ALA A 223 29.92 -9.90 25.35
CA ALA A 223 29.61 -11.07 26.17
C ALA A 223 30.86 -11.60 26.89
N ALA A 224 31.99 -11.74 26.18
CA ALA A 224 33.25 -12.22 26.74
C ALA A 224 33.86 -11.29 27.81
N THR A 225 33.60 -9.98 27.71
CA THR A 225 34.10 -8.95 28.66
C THR A 225 33.11 -8.58 29.75
N SER A 226 32.04 -9.36 29.95
CA SER A 226 30.92 -9.16 30.90
C SER A 226 30.19 -7.80 30.83
N ARG A 227 30.62 -6.88 29.96
CA ARG A 227 30.06 -5.54 29.74
C ARG A 227 28.60 -5.56 29.31
N LEU A 228 28.13 -6.65 28.69
CA LEU A 228 26.71 -6.88 28.41
C LEU A 228 25.83 -6.77 29.68
N HIS A 229 26.33 -7.19 30.86
CA HIS A 229 25.58 -7.11 32.12
C HIS A 229 25.42 -5.67 32.63
N SER A 230 26.41 -4.80 32.38
CA SER A 230 26.36 -3.38 32.78
C SER A 230 25.43 -2.49 31.94
N MET A 231 24.94 -2.99 30.79
CA MET A 231 23.98 -2.26 29.96
C MET A 231 22.56 -2.34 30.54
N SER A 232 21.69 -1.39 30.18
CA SER A 232 20.27 -1.47 30.55
C SER A 232 19.56 -2.62 29.83
N VAL A 233 18.45 -3.10 30.41
CA VAL A 233 17.63 -4.17 29.78
C VAL A 233 17.12 -3.74 28.41
N SER A 234 16.68 -2.49 28.27
CA SER A 234 16.21 -1.90 27.02
C SER A 234 17.30 -1.85 25.94
N GLU A 235 18.54 -1.48 26.28
CA GLU A 235 19.66 -1.48 25.33
C GLU A 235 20.05 -2.89 24.88
N ARG A 236 20.08 -3.86 25.81
CA ARG A 236 20.31 -5.28 25.45
C ARG A 236 19.26 -5.79 24.48
N VAL A 237 17.97 -5.57 24.79
CA VAL A 237 16.85 -5.99 23.93
C VAL A 237 16.93 -5.29 22.57
N GLY A 238 17.21 -3.98 22.53
CA GLY A 238 17.36 -3.22 21.29
C GLY A 238 18.51 -3.73 20.40
N GLN A 239 19.67 -4.05 20.97
CA GLN A 239 20.81 -4.59 20.22
C GLN A 239 20.54 -6.00 19.67
N VAL A 240 19.92 -6.88 20.48
CA VAL A 240 19.50 -8.21 20.02
C VAL A 240 18.49 -8.10 18.88
N MET A 241 17.49 -7.22 19.01
CA MET A 241 16.49 -6.97 17.97
C MET A 241 17.15 -6.52 16.65
N VAL A 242 18.01 -5.51 16.69
CA VAL A 242 18.76 -5.02 15.50
C VAL A 242 19.58 -6.14 14.86
N PHE A 243 20.28 -6.96 15.64
CA PHE A 243 21.05 -8.08 15.10
C PHE A 243 20.16 -9.15 14.44
N THR A 244 19.03 -9.52 15.08
CA THR A 244 18.07 -10.46 14.49
C THR A 244 17.41 -9.93 13.21
N MET A 245 17.19 -8.61 13.10
CA MET A 245 16.67 -7.98 11.88
C MET A 245 17.69 -8.07 10.74
N ILE A 246 18.96 -7.70 10.98
CA ILE A 246 20.04 -7.79 9.97
C ILE A 246 20.20 -9.24 9.46
N LEU A 247 20.13 -10.23 10.36
CA LEU A 247 20.16 -11.64 9.97
C LEU A 247 18.92 -12.05 9.15
N GLY A 248 17.72 -11.62 9.54
CA GLY A 248 16.48 -11.89 8.82
C GLY A 248 16.48 -11.27 7.41
N GLU A 249 16.97 -10.05 7.26
CA GLU A 249 17.14 -9.36 5.98
C GLU A 249 18.10 -10.11 5.05
N LEU A 250 19.29 -10.48 5.56
CA LEU A 250 20.27 -11.25 4.80
C LEU A 250 19.72 -12.65 4.42
N PHE A 251 19.00 -13.31 5.32
CA PHE A 251 18.34 -14.59 5.05
C PHE A 251 17.30 -14.47 3.93
N CYS A 252 16.44 -13.44 3.98
CA CYS A 252 15.46 -13.16 2.92
C CYS A 252 16.13 -12.87 1.57
N ALA A 253 17.17 -12.03 1.54
CA ALA A 253 17.92 -11.72 0.33
C ALA A 253 18.57 -12.99 -0.26
N CYS A 254 19.22 -13.81 0.56
CA CYS A 254 19.78 -15.09 0.15
C CYS A 254 18.72 -16.07 -0.36
N GLY A 255 17.56 -16.20 0.31
CA GLY A 255 16.48 -17.09 -0.13
C GLY A 255 15.90 -16.71 -1.49
N VAL A 256 15.70 -15.42 -1.75
CA VAL A 256 15.23 -14.93 -3.05
C VAL A 256 16.28 -15.15 -4.14
N CYS A 257 17.56 -14.91 -3.85
CA CYS A 257 18.67 -15.20 -4.76
C CYS A 257 18.75 -16.70 -5.12
N THR A 258 18.62 -17.59 -4.14
CA THR A 258 18.57 -19.05 -4.37
C THR A 258 17.37 -19.44 -5.25
N SER A 259 16.17 -18.91 -4.98
CA SER A 259 15.00 -19.12 -5.83
C SER A 259 15.25 -18.69 -7.29
N ALA A 260 15.87 -17.52 -7.50
CA ALA A 260 16.23 -17.07 -8.85
C ALA A 260 17.27 -17.98 -9.53
N LYS A 261 18.22 -18.55 -8.77
CA LYS A 261 19.16 -19.57 -9.26
C LYS A 261 18.43 -20.81 -9.75
N ASP A 262 17.59 -21.38 -8.90
CA ASP A 262 16.89 -22.64 -9.17
C ASP A 262 15.99 -22.54 -10.41
N GLN A 263 15.32 -21.39 -10.61
CA GLN A 263 14.55 -21.14 -11.83
C GLN A 263 15.43 -21.01 -13.09
N ALA A 264 16.60 -20.40 -12.99
CA ALA A 264 17.55 -20.31 -14.10
C ALA A 264 18.16 -21.68 -14.47
N ASP A 265 18.51 -22.50 -13.49
CA ASP A 265 18.98 -23.88 -13.75
C ASP A 265 17.85 -24.80 -14.23
N SER A 266 16.62 -24.63 -13.74
CA SER A 266 15.42 -25.31 -14.26
C SER A 266 15.16 -24.97 -15.73
N PHE A 267 15.31 -23.70 -16.12
CA PHE A 267 15.25 -23.25 -17.51
C PHE A 267 16.33 -23.92 -18.37
N ASN A 268 17.59 -23.89 -17.92
CA ASN A 268 18.72 -24.51 -18.62
C ASN A 268 18.50 -26.03 -18.84
N LEU A 269 18.01 -26.74 -17.81
CA LEU A 269 17.73 -28.19 -17.88
C LEU A 269 16.59 -28.51 -18.85
N LYS A 270 15.53 -27.71 -18.87
CA LYS A 270 14.40 -27.87 -19.82
C LYS A 270 14.84 -27.59 -21.27
N LEU A 271 15.68 -26.58 -21.50
CA LEU A 271 16.27 -26.29 -22.82
C LEU A 271 17.12 -27.46 -23.32
N PHE A 272 17.96 -28.03 -22.46
CA PHE A 272 18.75 -29.22 -22.79
C PHE A 272 17.87 -30.42 -23.19
N LYS A 273 16.86 -30.76 -22.38
CA LYS A 273 15.90 -31.85 -22.70
C LYS A 273 15.14 -31.61 -24.00
N LEU A 274 14.72 -30.36 -24.26
CA LEU A 274 13.97 -30.02 -25.47
C LEU A 274 14.84 -30.11 -26.73
N MET A 275 16.14 -29.80 -26.64
CA MET A 275 17.08 -30.04 -27.73
C MET A 275 17.34 -31.54 -27.94
N GLN A 276 17.58 -32.31 -26.88
CA GLN A 276 17.81 -33.77 -26.98
C GLN A 276 16.66 -34.49 -27.71
N ASN A 277 15.42 -34.06 -27.46
CA ASN A 277 14.22 -34.67 -28.04
C ASN A 277 13.89 -34.20 -29.47
N ASN A 278 14.57 -33.20 -30.02
CA ASN A 278 14.23 -32.62 -31.33
C ASN A 278 15.46 -32.48 -32.24
N ARG A 279 15.61 -33.46 -33.17
CA ARG A 279 16.72 -33.53 -34.13
C ARG A 279 16.87 -32.26 -35.01
N GLY A 280 15.78 -31.55 -35.30
CA GLY A 280 15.83 -30.31 -36.08
C GLY A 280 16.48 -29.14 -35.30
N LEU A 281 16.25 -29.06 -33.99
CA LEU A 281 16.88 -28.06 -33.13
C LEU A 281 18.36 -28.38 -32.84
N CYS A 282 18.73 -29.67 -32.84
CA CYS A 282 20.15 -30.08 -32.77
C CYS A 282 21.01 -29.52 -33.91
N GLY A 283 20.46 -29.27 -35.10
CA GLY A 283 21.21 -28.73 -36.24
C GLY A 283 21.61 -27.25 -36.10
N ASN A 284 21.05 -26.51 -35.15
CA ASN A 284 21.31 -25.08 -35.01
C ASN A 284 22.61 -24.81 -34.22
N LYS A 285 23.66 -24.39 -34.94
CA LYS A 285 24.99 -24.07 -34.40
C LYS A 285 24.98 -23.03 -33.26
N GLN A 286 24.07 -22.05 -33.28
CA GLN A 286 23.97 -21.05 -32.22
C GLN A 286 23.44 -21.67 -30.91
N LEU A 287 22.43 -22.55 -31.00
CA LEU A 287 21.87 -23.28 -29.86
C LEU A 287 22.85 -24.33 -29.29
N GLN A 288 23.61 -25.00 -30.16
CA GLN A 288 24.70 -25.90 -29.72
C GLN A 288 25.79 -25.14 -28.94
N LEU A 289 26.28 -24.02 -29.48
CA LEU A 289 27.27 -23.16 -28.82
C LEU A 289 26.74 -22.64 -27.47
N TYR A 290 25.46 -22.28 -27.41
CA TYR A 290 24.78 -21.80 -26.21
C TYR A 290 24.66 -22.86 -25.09
N LEU A 291 24.40 -24.14 -25.45
CA LEU A 291 24.44 -25.24 -24.48
C LEU A 291 25.87 -25.54 -23.99
N ALA A 292 26.86 -25.51 -24.90
CA ALA A 292 28.27 -25.70 -24.53
C ALA A 292 28.76 -24.58 -23.60
N MET A 293 28.28 -23.35 -23.81
CA MET A 293 28.52 -22.18 -22.97
C MET A 293 27.51 -22.08 -21.81
N LYS A 294 27.11 -23.19 -21.16
CA LYS A 294 26.11 -23.20 -20.05
C LYS A 294 26.40 -22.11 -19.02
N GLN A 295 25.70 -20.99 -19.13
CA GLN A 295 25.76 -19.88 -18.18
C GLN A 295 24.96 -20.28 -16.93
N SER A 296 25.64 -20.75 -15.89
CA SER A 296 25.10 -20.81 -14.54
C SER A 296 25.14 -19.42 -13.92
N ILE A 297 24.13 -19.13 -13.10
CA ILE A 297 24.10 -17.92 -12.28
C ILE A 297 24.52 -18.34 -10.87
N ASP A 298 25.80 -18.14 -10.56
CA ASP A 298 26.36 -18.53 -9.27
C ASP A 298 26.45 -17.31 -8.34
N PHE A 299 25.86 -17.43 -7.15
CA PHE A 299 25.84 -16.39 -6.13
C PHE A 299 27.01 -16.62 -5.16
N THR A 300 27.87 -15.62 -4.97
CA THR A 300 29.05 -15.74 -4.08
C THR A 300 29.09 -14.62 -3.04
N ALA A 301 29.68 -14.91 -1.87
CA ALA A 301 29.54 -14.08 -0.66
C ALA A 301 30.27 -12.71 -0.68
N ALA A 302 31.10 -12.43 -1.69
CA ALA A 302 31.91 -11.20 -1.77
C ALA A 302 31.87 -10.54 -3.17
N GLY A 303 30.81 -10.77 -3.92
CA GLY A 303 30.65 -10.32 -5.31
C GLY A 303 29.47 -11.05 -5.92
N PHE A 304 28.26 -10.55 -5.64
CA PHE A 304 27.05 -11.38 -5.50
C PHE A 304 26.51 -12.08 -6.76
N PHE A 305 27.20 -11.96 -7.90
CA PHE A 305 27.03 -12.81 -9.08
C PHE A 305 28.38 -13.10 -9.74
N SER A 306 28.71 -14.37 -9.93
CA SER A 306 29.69 -14.80 -10.93
C SER A 306 28.97 -15.53 -12.08
N LEU A 307 29.27 -15.13 -13.31
CA LEU A 307 28.91 -15.90 -14.49
C LEU A 307 29.90 -17.06 -14.61
N GLY A 308 29.51 -18.20 -14.03
CA GLY A 308 30.25 -19.45 -14.15
C GLY A 308 30.11 -20.03 -15.55
N TYR A 309 31.24 -20.32 -16.20
CA TYR A 309 31.31 -21.41 -17.17
C TYR A 309 31.76 -22.65 -16.40
N PRO A 310 30.96 -23.74 -16.32
CA PRO A 310 31.35 -24.94 -15.59
C PRO A 310 32.43 -25.71 -16.37
N LEU A 311 33.68 -25.26 -16.23
CA LEU A 311 34.90 -25.91 -16.74
C LEU A 311 34.98 -27.39 -16.33
N LEU A 312 34.36 -27.72 -15.20
CA LEU A 312 34.29 -29.08 -14.67
C LEU A 312 33.42 -30.01 -15.54
N LEU A 313 32.35 -29.52 -16.18
CA LEU A 313 31.52 -30.38 -17.01
C LEU A 313 32.17 -30.67 -18.37
N SER A 314 32.99 -29.76 -18.90
CA SER A 314 33.81 -30.03 -20.08
C SER A 314 34.99 -30.96 -19.78
N VAL A 315 35.62 -30.86 -18.59
CA VAL A 315 36.66 -31.82 -18.17
C VAL A 315 36.05 -33.20 -17.86
N ILE A 316 34.91 -33.27 -17.17
CA ILE A 316 34.21 -34.55 -16.91
C ILE A 316 33.68 -35.14 -18.22
N ALA A 317 33.10 -34.36 -19.13
CA ALA A 317 32.67 -34.85 -20.45
C ALA A 317 33.87 -35.32 -21.30
N ALA A 318 35.00 -34.65 -21.26
CA ALA A 318 36.23 -35.09 -21.93
C ALA A 318 36.83 -36.35 -21.29
N ALA A 319 36.66 -36.54 -19.98
CA ALA A 319 37.10 -37.74 -19.26
C ALA A 319 36.13 -38.93 -19.43
N THR A 320 34.82 -38.70 -19.59
CA THR A 320 33.83 -39.76 -19.79
C THR A 320 33.65 -40.16 -21.25
N THR A 321 33.78 -39.24 -22.22
CA THR A 321 33.84 -39.62 -23.65
C THR A 321 35.11 -40.37 -24.03
N ARG A 322 36.20 -40.25 -23.25
CA ARG A 322 37.41 -41.07 -23.41
C ARG A 322 37.37 -42.45 -22.74
N ARG A 323 36.29 -42.79 -22.01
CA ARG A 323 36.22 -44.01 -21.20
C ARG A 323 35.24 -45.08 -21.70
N ASN A 324 34.47 -44.79 -22.75
CA ASN A 324 33.65 -45.79 -23.43
C ASN A 324 34.17 -46.01 -24.86
N ASP A 325 35.02 -47.03 -25.01
CA ASP A 325 34.77 -48.13 -25.95
C ASP A 325 34.37 -47.78 -27.40
N ILE A 326 35.38 -47.33 -28.16
CA ILE A 326 35.61 -47.94 -29.48
C ILE A 326 37.05 -48.50 -29.51
N PHE A 327 37.27 -49.55 -28.72
CA PHE A 327 37.93 -50.72 -29.29
C PHE A 327 36.85 -51.45 -30.11
N GLY A 328 36.88 -51.31 -31.44
CA GLY A 328 35.77 -51.82 -32.27
C GLY A 328 35.79 -51.35 -33.73
N SER A 329 36.84 -51.70 -34.46
CA SER A 329 36.97 -51.65 -35.94
C SER A 329 36.83 -50.31 -36.70
N THR A 330 37.99 -49.92 -37.27
CA THR A 330 38.20 -49.33 -38.62
C THR A 330 37.75 -47.90 -38.97
N GLY A 331 38.68 -47.08 -39.45
CA GLY A 331 38.37 -46.01 -40.43
C GLY A 331 39.05 -44.64 -40.27
N GLN A 332 40.38 -44.56 -40.40
CA GLN A 332 41.20 -43.39 -40.77
C GLN A 332 40.75 -41.94 -40.46
N GLN A 333 41.55 -41.30 -39.59
CA GLN A 333 42.14 -39.95 -39.71
C GLN A 333 41.67 -39.03 -40.87
N CYS A 334 41.30 -37.76 -40.54
CA CYS A 334 42.14 -36.62 -40.94
C CYS A 334 41.83 -35.28 -40.22
N VAL A 335 42.85 -34.79 -39.50
CA VAL A 335 43.41 -33.42 -39.49
C VAL A 335 42.48 -32.21 -39.75
N LEU A 336 42.47 -31.27 -38.79
CA LEU A 336 41.99 -29.88 -38.97
C LEU A 336 42.77 -29.18 -40.09
N ASN A 337 42.09 -28.36 -40.91
CA ASN A 337 42.67 -27.06 -41.26
C ASN A 337 41.67 -25.91 -41.46
N GLN A 338 42.14 -24.80 -40.88
CA GLN A 338 41.76 -23.38 -40.87
C GLN A 338 41.08 -22.71 -42.09
N THR A 339 40.73 -21.43 -41.83
CA THR A 339 40.61 -20.26 -42.74
C THR A 339 39.26 -19.90 -43.41
N VAL A 340 38.62 -18.86 -42.83
CA VAL A 340 38.29 -17.54 -43.42
C VAL A 340 37.87 -17.47 -44.90
N SER A 341 36.64 -16.98 -45.19
CA SER A 341 36.38 -15.73 -45.97
C SER A 341 34.92 -15.52 -46.43
N THR A 342 34.58 -14.24 -46.67
CA THR A 342 33.59 -13.67 -47.64
C THR A 342 32.15 -14.22 -47.82
N MET A 343 31.18 -13.40 -47.39
CA MET A 343 30.08 -12.74 -48.15
C MET A 343 29.16 -13.48 -49.18
N PRO A 344 27.96 -12.93 -49.49
CA PRO A 344 26.79 -13.63 -50.09
C PRO A 344 26.76 -13.45 -51.65
N PRO A 345 25.65 -13.63 -52.44
CA PRO A 345 24.22 -13.92 -52.13
C PRO A 345 23.50 -14.93 -53.08
N GLU A 346 22.16 -14.91 -53.06
CA GLU A 346 21.19 -15.10 -54.20
C GLU A 346 20.10 -16.21 -54.15
N SER A 347 18.99 -15.83 -54.82
CA SER A 347 17.99 -16.59 -55.60
C SER A 347 17.07 -17.68 -54.99
N THR A 348 15.81 -17.24 -54.81
CA THR A 348 14.52 -17.91 -55.14
C THR A 348 14.47 -18.61 -56.52
N PRO A 349 13.38 -19.32 -56.91
CA PRO A 349 12.41 -20.17 -56.18
C PRO A 349 12.16 -21.52 -56.95
N LEU A 350 11.13 -22.32 -56.59
CA LEU A 350 10.11 -22.91 -57.52
C LEU A 350 9.12 -23.87 -56.81
N ILE A 351 8.04 -24.24 -57.51
CA ILE A 351 6.80 -24.88 -56.99
C ILE A 351 6.63 -26.35 -57.49
N PRO A 352 5.47 -27.08 -57.39
CA PRO A 352 5.43 -28.54 -57.16
C PRO A 352 5.27 -29.38 -58.44
N PRO A 353 5.07 -30.73 -58.35
CA PRO A 353 3.71 -31.34 -58.31
C PRO A 353 3.61 -32.62 -57.43
N ASP A 354 2.57 -33.48 -57.38
CA ASP A 354 1.08 -33.36 -57.21
C ASP A 354 0.50 -34.81 -56.97
N VAL A 355 -0.79 -35.06 -57.23
CA VAL A 355 -1.48 -36.39 -57.45
C VAL A 355 -1.99 -37.22 -56.23
N ASP A 356 -3.21 -36.89 -55.79
CA ASP A 356 -4.49 -37.64 -55.93
C ASP A 356 -4.76 -39.13 -55.57
N TYR A 357 -5.91 -39.28 -54.86
CA TYR A 357 -6.98 -40.31 -54.83
C TYR A 357 -6.77 -41.83 -54.70
N GLY A 358 -7.64 -42.44 -53.86
CA GLY A 358 -8.49 -43.55 -54.36
C GLY A 358 -9.10 -44.59 -53.40
N SER A 359 -10.34 -44.37 -52.90
CA SER A 359 -11.35 -45.41 -52.53
C SER A 359 -10.97 -46.43 -51.40
N SER A 360 -11.76 -47.35 -50.81
CA SER A 360 -13.18 -47.81 -50.77
C SER A 360 -13.36 -48.66 -49.46
N SER A 361 -14.49 -49.22 -48.99
CA SER A 361 -15.93 -48.84 -48.92
C SER A 361 -16.71 -49.83 -47.99
N ILE A 362 -17.94 -49.51 -47.56
CA ILE A 362 -19.00 -50.42 -47.00
C ILE A 362 -18.71 -51.11 -45.63
N SER A 363 -19.47 -50.90 -44.54
CA SER A 363 -20.86 -51.37 -44.36
C SER A 363 -21.63 -50.63 -43.23
N ARG A 364 -22.89 -51.02 -42.94
CA ARG A 364 -23.92 -50.20 -42.27
C ARG A 364 -24.20 -50.55 -40.80
N SER A 365 -24.70 -49.53 -40.09
CA SER A 365 -25.79 -49.59 -39.09
C SER A 365 -25.48 -50.03 -37.64
N GLN A 366 -25.19 -49.04 -36.76
CA GLN A 366 -25.86 -48.85 -35.46
C GLN A 366 -25.47 -47.50 -34.79
N THR A 367 -25.93 -46.34 -35.28
CA THR A 367 -25.71 -45.05 -34.54
C THR A 367 -26.65 -43.88 -34.89
N THR A 368 -27.97 -44.11 -34.96
CA THR A 368 -28.95 -43.02 -35.19
C THR A 368 -29.38 -42.34 -33.89
N GLN A 369 -28.46 -41.62 -33.22
CA GLN A 369 -28.84 -40.69 -32.13
C GLN A 369 -27.89 -39.52 -31.88
N TYR A 370 -26.66 -39.51 -32.44
CA TYR A 370 -25.69 -38.42 -32.20
C TYR A 370 -25.69 -37.27 -33.23
N TYR A 371 -26.30 -37.44 -34.41
CA TYR A 371 -26.18 -36.46 -35.50
C TYR A 371 -27.05 -35.20 -35.37
N LEU A 372 -28.11 -35.22 -34.56
CA LEU A 372 -28.98 -34.06 -34.35
C LEU A 372 -28.35 -32.97 -33.46
N PHE A 373 -27.40 -33.32 -32.59
CA PHE A 373 -26.73 -32.36 -31.71
C PHE A 373 -25.58 -31.59 -32.38
N PHE A 374 -25.01 -32.15 -33.46
CA PHE A 374 -23.93 -31.51 -34.23
C PHE A 374 -24.45 -30.54 -35.30
N ALA A 375 -25.60 -30.85 -35.93
CA ALA A 375 -26.21 -29.97 -36.94
C ALA A 375 -26.60 -28.60 -36.37
N PHE A 376 -27.12 -28.54 -35.13
CA PHE A 376 -27.52 -27.29 -34.49
C PHE A 376 -26.32 -26.39 -34.12
N ASN A 377 -25.19 -26.99 -33.72
CA ASN A 377 -23.98 -26.26 -33.34
C ASN A 377 -23.16 -25.76 -34.54
N VAL A 378 -23.23 -26.41 -35.70
CA VAL A 378 -22.54 -25.94 -36.93
C VAL A 378 -23.32 -24.78 -37.59
N ALA A 379 -24.66 -24.83 -37.60
CA ALA A 379 -25.49 -23.73 -38.10
C ALA A 379 -25.27 -22.43 -37.30
N ASN A 380 -25.22 -22.51 -35.97
CA ASN A 380 -24.94 -21.36 -35.09
C ASN A 380 -23.53 -20.79 -35.24
N LYS A 381 -22.58 -21.56 -35.80
CA LYS A 381 -21.20 -21.12 -36.01
C LYS A 381 -21.01 -20.32 -37.31
N HIS A 382 -21.79 -20.61 -38.36
CA HIS A 382 -21.79 -19.81 -39.59
C HIS A 382 -22.54 -18.48 -39.46
N SER A 383 -23.59 -18.41 -38.63
CA SER A 383 -24.28 -17.14 -38.32
C SER A 383 -23.32 -16.06 -37.76
N ARG A 384 -22.36 -16.44 -36.91
CA ARG A 384 -21.40 -15.49 -36.30
C ARG A 384 -20.27 -15.00 -37.21
N TYR A 385 -20.03 -15.66 -38.35
CA TYR A 385 -19.00 -15.22 -39.30
C TYR A 385 -19.53 -14.26 -40.37
N SER A 386 -20.84 -14.20 -40.60
CA SER A 386 -21.43 -13.34 -41.63
C SER A 386 -21.84 -11.94 -41.16
N TYR A 387 -21.62 -11.60 -39.88
CA TYR A 387 -21.98 -10.27 -39.30
C TYR A 387 -20.79 -9.29 -39.15
N ASN A 388 -19.58 -9.69 -39.58
CA ASN A 388 -18.37 -8.84 -39.51
C ASN A 388 -17.83 -8.39 -40.90
N MET A 389 -18.53 -8.69 -41.99
CA MET A 389 -18.24 -8.16 -43.34
C MET A 389 -18.94 -6.81 -43.54
N GLY A 390 -18.57 -5.79 -42.76
CA GLY A 390 -19.24 -4.48 -42.84
C GLY A 390 -18.87 -3.44 -41.79
N LYS A 391 -17.92 -3.71 -40.89
CA LYS A 391 -17.33 -2.67 -40.04
C LYS A 391 -16.00 -2.23 -40.63
N GLU A 392 -15.88 -0.92 -40.87
CA GLU A 392 -14.60 -0.27 -41.12
C GLU A 392 -13.61 -0.64 -40.00
N LYS A 393 -12.33 -0.77 -40.37
CA LYS A 393 -11.27 -0.98 -39.38
C LYS A 393 -11.10 0.29 -38.56
N GLU A 394 -11.76 0.39 -37.41
CA GLU A 394 -11.32 1.30 -36.37
C GLU A 394 -9.85 0.99 -36.06
N GLU A 395 -8.98 1.99 -36.18
CA GLU A 395 -7.57 1.85 -35.79
C GLU A 395 -7.49 1.46 -34.31
N GLU A 396 -6.93 0.29 -34.00
CA GLU A 396 -6.53 -0.06 -32.63
C GLU A 396 -5.43 0.90 -32.18
N LYS A 397 -5.84 1.98 -31.54
CA LYS A 397 -4.95 3.03 -31.01
C LYS A 397 -3.97 2.41 -29.99
N PRO A 398 -2.71 2.86 -29.97
CA PRO A 398 -1.69 2.28 -29.12
C PRO A 398 -2.10 2.36 -27.63
N PRO A 399 -2.00 1.27 -26.86
CA PRO A 399 -2.50 1.24 -25.49
C PRO A 399 -1.70 2.20 -24.59
N VAL A 400 -2.42 3.16 -24.00
CA VAL A 400 -1.88 4.08 -22.99
C VAL A 400 -1.43 3.26 -21.77
N SER A 401 -0.24 3.54 -21.24
CA SER A 401 0.28 2.79 -20.09
C SER A 401 -0.59 2.99 -18.85
N ASN A 402 -0.83 1.91 -18.09
CA ASN A 402 -1.68 1.94 -16.90
C ASN A 402 -1.26 3.04 -15.90
N LEU A 403 0.05 3.24 -15.71
CA LEU A 403 0.56 4.28 -14.82
C LEU A 403 0.17 5.70 -15.30
N ARG A 404 0.31 5.98 -16.60
CA ARG A 404 -0.09 7.27 -17.19
C ARG A 404 -1.60 7.51 -17.07
N ARG A 405 -2.41 6.44 -17.16
CA ARG A 405 -3.87 6.47 -16.94
C ARG A 405 -4.25 6.70 -15.47
N MET A 406 -3.50 6.14 -14.52
CA MET A 406 -3.76 6.24 -13.08
C MET A 406 -3.33 7.58 -12.46
N ILE A 407 -2.18 8.14 -12.86
CA ILE A 407 -1.61 9.35 -12.22
C ILE A 407 -2.60 10.54 -12.13
N PRO A 408 -3.30 10.97 -13.20
CA PRO A 408 -4.23 12.10 -13.10
C PRO A 408 -5.40 11.81 -12.15
N GLN A 409 -5.90 10.57 -12.11
CA GLN A 409 -6.98 10.17 -11.20
C GLN A 409 -6.52 10.20 -9.73
N ILE A 410 -5.28 9.75 -9.47
CA ILE A 410 -4.65 9.85 -8.15
C ILE A 410 -4.46 11.33 -7.75
N LEU A 411 -4.00 12.18 -8.66
CA LEU A 411 -3.86 13.62 -8.42
C LEU A 411 -5.22 14.29 -8.14
N ALA A 412 -6.26 13.96 -8.91
CA ALA A 412 -7.61 14.48 -8.73
C ALA A 412 -8.18 14.15 -7.34
N VAL A 413 -8.06 12.89 -6.92
CA VAL A 413 -8.51 12.45 -5.59
C VAL A 413 -7.63 13.04 -4.48
N THR A 414 -6.31 13.10 -4.66
CA THR A 414 -5.39 13.68 -3.66
C THR A 414 -5.66 15.16 -3.44
N ALA A 415 -5.90 15.94 -4.50
CA ALA A 415 -6.29 17.34 -4.40
C ALA A 415 -7.60 17.49 -3.60
N LYS A 416 -8.63 16.71 -3.95
CA LYS A 416 -9.90 16.68 -3.21
C LYS A 416 -9.73 16.22 -1.74
N ASN A 417 -8.79 15.32 -1.46
CA ASN A 417 -8.51 14.84 -0.09
C ASN A 417 -7.90 15.92 0.82
N THR A 418 -7.29 16.99 0.28
CA THR A 418 -6.86 18.13 1.11
C THR A 418 -8.04 18.81 1.82
N LEU A 419 -9.24 18.76 1.22
CA LEU A 419 -10.47 19.26 1.83
C LEU A 419 -10.98 18.34 2.97
N LEU A 420 -10.72 17.02 2.88
CA LEU A 420 -11.01 16.08 3.97
C LEU A 420 -10.02 16.22 5.12
N LEU A 421 -8.77 16.58 4.84
CA LEU A 421 -7.82 16.95 5.88
C LEU A 421 -8.35 18.15 6.68
N ASN A 422 -8.97 19.14 6.03
CA ASN A 422 -9.65 20.26 6.71
C ASN A 422 -10.82 19.82 7.60
N PHE A 423 -11.67 18.90 7.12
CA PHE A 423 -12.70 18.26 7.95
C PHE A 423 -12.07 17.65 9.22
N GLY A 424 -10.99 16.89 9.07
CA GLY A 424 -10.23 16.30 10.17
C GLY A 424 -9.67 17.31 11.18
N LEU A 425 -9.06 18.39 10.69
CA LEU A 425 -8.59 19.50 11.54
C LEU A 425 -9.75 20.11 12.34
N SER A 426 -10.89 20.38 11.70
CA SER A 426 -12.06 20.97 12.36
C SER A 426 -12.73 20.02 13.37
N LEU A 427 -12.78 18.70 13.08
CA LEU A 427 -13.38 17.69 13.96
C LEU A 427 -12.59 17.49 15.26
N ALA A 428 -11.27 17.68 15.23
CA ALA A 428 -10.41 17.54 16.41
C ALA A 428 -10.19 18.86 17.17
N PHE A 429 -10.70 19.99 16.66
CA PHE A 429 -10.49 21.30 17.27
C PHE A 429 -11.18 21.47 18.64
N PRO A 430 -12.43 21.01 18.88
CA PRO A 430 -13.08 21.11 20.19
C PRO A 430 -12.28 20.44 21.31
N THR A 431 -11.64 19.30 21.04
CA THR A 431 -10.76 18.56 21.97
C THR A 431 -9.63 19.41 22.56
N ILE A 432 -9.19 20.45 21.85
CA ILE A 432 -8.09 21.32 22.25
C ILE A 432 -8.61 22.57 22.95
N VAL A 433 -9.71 23.15 22.46
CA VAL A 433 -10.30 24.38 23.01
C VAL A 433 -10.98 24.13 24.35
N ILE A 434 -11.75 23.03 24.51
CA ILE A 434 -12.44 22.69 25.76
C ILE A 434 -11.52 22.74 27.01
N PRO A 435 -10.39 22.01 27.06
CA PRO A 435 -9.49 22.06 28.22
C PRO A 435 -8.74 23.40 28.34
N ALA A 436 -8.57 24.16 27.24
CA ALA A 436 -7.97 25.49 27.31
C ALA A 436 -8.91 26.51 27.98
N LEU A 437 -10.23 26.38 27.77
CA LEU A 437 -11.27 27.20 28.41
C LEU A 437 -11.54 26.81 29.87
N GLN A 438 -11.12 25.62 30.30
CA GLN A 438 -11.30 25.11 31.68
C GLN A 438 -10.11 25.43 32.61
N LYS A 439 -9.10 26.17 32.14
CA LYS A 439 -7.96 26.61 32.95
C LYS A 439 -8.39 27.64 34.02
N PRO A 440 -7.63 27.82 35.13
CA PRO A 440 -8.02 28.71 36.23
C PRO A 440 -8.23 30.19 35.85
N ASN A 441 -7.48 30.69 34.87
CA ASN A 441 -7.63 32.03 34.30
C ASN A 441 -7.84 31.90 32.77
N PRO A 442 -9.06 31.65 32.28
CA PRO A 442 -9.33 31.50 30.87
C PRO A 442 -9.66 32.85 30.21
N ASP A 443 -9.18 33.08 28.99
CA ASP A 443 -9.53 34.26 28.17
C ASP A 443 -11.04 34.43 27.97
N ILE A 444 -11.79 33.32 27.98
CA ILE A 444 -13.23 33.25 27.75
C ILE A 444 -13.83 32.30 28.78
N ILE A 445 -14.72 32.81 29.63
CA ILE A 445 -15.44 32.01 30.63
C ILE A 445 -16.68 31.39 29.97
N MET A 446 -16.88 30.09 30.16
CA MET A 446 -18.06 29.34 29.74
C MET A 446 -18.64 28.49 30.88
N THR A 447 -19.95 28.30 30.90
CA THR A 447 -20.60 27.32 31.80
C THR A 447 -20.35 25.88 31.33
N LYS A 448 -20.48 24.88 32.23
CA LYS A 448 -20.43 23.46 31.84
C LYS A 448 -21.40 23.12 30.70
N GLU A 449 -22.60 23.69 30.72
CA GLU A 449 -23.61 23.50 29.67
C GLU A 449 -23.14 24.09 28.32
N GLN A 450 -22.56 25.30 28.33
CA GLN A 450 -21.97 25.90 27.12
C GLN A 450 -20.81 25.05 26.57
N ILE A 451 -20.01 24.42 27.43
CA ILE A 451 -18.95 23.49 27.04
C ILE A 451 -19.55 22.20 26.43
N SER A 452 -20.62 21.65 27.01
CA SER A 452 -21.36 20.51 26.44
C SER A 452 -21.92 20.84 25.06
N TRP A 453 -22.52 22.02 24.88
CA TRP A 453 -22.94 22.52 23.57
C TRP A 453 -21.74 22.67 22.63
N PHE A 454 -20.63 23.26 23.07
CA PHE A 454 -19.46 23.50 22.22
C PHE A 454 -18.84 22.18 21.71
N GLY A 455 -18.76 21.14 22.55
CA GLY A 455 -18.29 19.81 22.16
C GLY A 455 -19.25 19.00 21.27
N SER A 456 -20.53 19.37 21.21
CA SER A 456 -21.58 18.59 20.52
C SER A 456 -22.19 19.29 19.29
N LEU A 457 -22.23 20.62 19.26
CA LEU A 457 -22.91 21.43 18.24
C LEU A 457 -22.46 21.13 16.82
N TYR A 458 -21.17 20.82 16.63
CA TYR A 458 -20.62 20.39 15.34
C TYR A 458 -21.40 19.20 14.73
N PHE A 459 -21.78 18.22 15.55
CA PHE A 459 -22.47 17.01 15.10
C PHE A 459 -23.92 17.29 14.69
N VAL A 460 -24.66 18.15 15.39
CA VAL A 460 -26.07 18.44 15.04
C VAL A 460 -26.21 19.36 13.82
N ILE A 461 -25.22 20.22 13.54
CA ILE A 461 -25.27 21.13 12.39
C ILE A 461 -24.94 20.44 11.05
N ILE A 462 -24.06 19.42 11.03
CA ILE A 462 -23.67 18.72 9.79
C ILE A 462 -24.88 18.21 8.98
N PRO A 463 -25.87 17.49 9.57
CA PRO A 463 -27.07 17.05 8.86
C PRO A 463 -27.78 18.15 8.04
N PHE A 464 -27.92 19.36 8.60
CA PHE A 464 -28.55 20.48 7.88
C PHE A 464 -27.72 20.92 6.67
N GLY A 465 -26.39 20.91 6.77
CA GLY A 465 -25.49 21.13 5.64
C GLY A 465 -25.61 20.02 4.58
N CYS A 466 -25.70 18.75 4.99
CA CYS A 466 -25.85 17.61 4.08
C CYS A 466 -27.14 17.68 3.25
N LEU A 467 -28.26 18.09 3.85
CA LEU A 467 -29.54 18.26 3.15
C LEU A 467 -29.45 19.31 2.03
N ALA A 468 -28.72 20.41 2.24
CA ALA A 468 -28.49 21.43 1.23
C ALA A 468 -27.42 21.03 0.19
N SER A 469 -26.49 20.14 0.55
CA SER A 469 -25.33 19.74 -0.26
C SER A 469 -25.70 19.20 -1.64
N GLY A 470 -26.69 18.30 -1.73
CA GLY A 470 -27.08 17.66 -2.99
C GLY A 470 -27.61 18.63 -4.06
N PRO A 471 -28.67 19.41 -3.78
CA PRO A 471 -29.21 20.39 -4.73
C PRO A 471 -28.19 21.45 -5.16
N LEU A 472 -27.35 21.94 -4.23
CA LEU A 472 -26.30 22.91 -4.54
C LEU A 472 -25.21 22.31 -5.44
N THR A 473 -24.77 21.09 -5.16
CA THR A 473 -23.78 20.35 -5.98
C THR A 473 -24.32 20.09 -7.39
N HIS A 474 -25.60 19.72 -7.52
CA HIS A 474 -26.22 19.53 -8.84
C HIS A 474 -26.32 20.85 -9.64
N LYS A 475 -26.56 21.98 -8.95
CA LYS A 475 -26.62 23.31 -9.57
C LYS A 475 -25.25 23.83 -10.00
N PHE A 476 -24.25 23.75 -9.14
CA PHE A 476 -22.95 24.43 -9.34
C PHE A 476 -21.83 23.54 -9.91
N GLY A 477 -21.91 22.22 -9.77
CA GLY A 477 -20.83 21.29 -10.12
C GLY A 477 -19.98 20.86 -8.92
N ARG A 478 -19.29 19.72 -9.04
CA ARG A 478 -18.64 19.05 -7.91
C ARG A 478 -17.37 19.79 -7.48
N ARG A 479 -16.44 20.04 -8.41
CA ARG A 479 -15.22 20.84 -8.19
C ARG A 479 -15.57 22.26 -7.80
N THR A 480 -16.53 22.86 -8.50
CA THR A 480 -16.92 24.26 -8.27
C THR A 480 -17.52 24.46 -6.88
N MET A 481 -18.36 23.52 -6.40
CA MET A 481 -18.86 23.53 -5.02
C MET A 481 -17.71 23.40 -4.00
N MET A 482 -16.77 22.47 -4.20
CA MET A 482 -15.60 22.33 -3.32
C MET A 482 -14.75 23.61 -3.24
N LEU A 483 -14.53 24.30 -4.37
CA LEU A 483 -13.81 25.59 -4.42
C LEU A 483 -14.53 26.70 -3.65
N MET A 484 -15.86 26.81 -3.81
CA MET A 484 -16.67 27.82 -3.11
C MET A 484 -16.66 27.60 -1.59
N LEU A 485 -16.56 26.35 -1.12
CA LEU A 485 -16.53 26.03 0.32
C LEU A 485 -15.20 26.40 0.99
N CYS A 486 -14.08 26.47 0.28
CA CYS A 486 -12.78 26.85 0.87
C CYS A 486 -12.79 28.26 1.49
N VAL A 487 -13.48 29.22 0.87
CA VAL A 487 -13.53 30.62 1.33
C VAL A 487 -14.21 30.77 2.69
N PRO A 488 -15.45 30.29 2.93
CA PRO A 488 -16.05 30.33 4.25
C PRO A 488 -15.33 29.41 5.26
N PHE A 489 -14.62 28.36 4.82
CA PHE A 489 -13.79 27.53 5.73
C PHE A 489 -12.60 28.34 6.27
N ALA A 490 -11.92 29.12 5.42
CA ALA A 490 -10.88 30.04 5.85
C ALA A 490 -11.42 31.15 6.77
N ALA A 491 -12.61 31.68 6.47
CA ALA A 491 -13.27 32.67 7.31
C ALA A 491 -13.63 32.10 8.70
N ALA A 492 -14.09 30.84 8.79
CA ALA A 492 -14.42 30.20 10.07
C ALA A 492 -13.19 30.05 10.99
N TRP A 493 -12.03 29.67 10.44
CA TRP A 493 -10.76 29.64 11.17
C TRP A 493 -10.31 31.03 11.65
N LEU A 494 -10.55 32.08 10.86
CA LEU A 494 -10.28 33.47 11.27
C LEU A 494 -11.21 33.94 12.39
N VAL A 495 -12.48 33.53 12.39
CA VAL A 495 -13.41 33.82 13.51
C VAL A 495 -12.94 33.14 14.80
N PHE A 496 -12.39 31.92 14.74
CA PHE A 496 -11.77 31.29 15.91
C PHE A 496 -10.53 32.04 16.41
N TYR A 497 -9.66 32.53 15.53
CA TYR A 497 -8.48 33.31 15.92
C TYR A 497 -8.85 34.62 16.66
N TRP A 498 -9.84 35.36 16.15
CA TRP A 498 -10.33 36.59 16.76
C TRP A 498 -11.38 36.38 17.87
N ALA A 499 -11.68 35.14 18.26
CA ALA A 499 -12.71 34.86 19.24
C ALA A 499 -12.38 35.49 20.62
N SER A 500 -13.25 36.41 21.04
CA SER A 500 -13.23 37.07 22.35
C SER A 500 -14.46 36.76 23.20
N THR A 501 -15.48 36.10 22.64
CA THR A 501 -16.74 35.77 23.32
C THR A 501 -17.19 34.34 22.98
N PRO A 502 -17.98 33.70 23.86
CA PRO A 502 -18.58 32.39 23.58
C PRO A 502 -19.40 32.36 22.28
N ALA A 503 -20.11 33.46 21.97
CA ALA A 503 -20.92 33.58 20.76
C ALA A 503 -20.10 33.45 19.46
N MET A 504 -18.87 33.99 19.41
CA MET A 504 -17.98 33.84 18.26
C MET A 504 -17.51 32.40 18.08
N LEU A 505 -17.22 31.70 19.19
CA LEU A 505 -16.85 30.29 19.19
C LEU A 505 -17.98 29.39 18.68
N PHE A 506 -19.23 29.65 19.09
CA PHE A 506 -20.40 28.95 18.56
C PHE A 506 -20.66 29.28 17.07
N ALA A 507 -20.54 30.56 16.67
CA ALA A 507 -20.72 30.97 15.28
C ALA A 507 -19.70 30.28 14.34
N ALA A 508 -18.43 30.19 14.75
CA ALA A 508 -17.40 29.47 14.02
C ALA A 508 -17.71 27.96 13.91
N LEU A 509 -18.18 27.31 14.99
CA LEU A 509 -18.62 25.91 14.95
C LEU A 509 -19.81 25.68 14.02
N ILE A 510 -20.82 26.54 14.06
CA ILE A 510 -21.99 26.45 13.15
C ILE A 510 -21.54 26.60 11.71
N LEU A 511 -20.62 27.52 11.42
CA LEU A 511 -20.07 27.72 10.09
C LEU A 511 -19.27 26.48 9.63
N HIS A 512 -18.34 25.96 10.43
CA HIS A 512 -17.62 24.72 10.12
C HIS A 512 -18.54 23.51 9.94
N GLY A 513 -19.51 23.29 10.83
CA GLY A 513 -20.47 22.18 10.72
C GLY A 513 -21.29 22.27 9.43
N SER A 514 -21.75 23.48 9.08
CA SER A 514 -22.51 23.73 7.86
C SER A 514 -21.67 23.48 6.61
N ILE A 515 -20.42 23.95 6.59
CA ILE A 515 -19.49 23.75 5.47
C ILE A 515 -19.15 22.27 5.29
N ASN A 516 -18.84 21.57 6.38
CA ASN A 516 -18.53 20.14 6.33
C ASN A 516 -19.74 19.32 5.87
N GLY A 517 -20.95 19.64 6.31
CA GLY A 517 -22.17 19.03 5.77
C GLY A 517 -22.38 19.32 4.28
N LEU A 518 -22.16 20.57 3.85
CA LEU A 518 -22.21 20.97 2.43
C LEU A 518 -21.15 20.29 1.57
N MET A 519 -20.03 19.88 2.18
CA MET A 519 -18.89 19.24 1.50
C MET A 519 -19.14 17.77 1.16
N GLU A 520 -19.96 17.03 1.93
CA GLU A 520 -20.11 15.57 1.78
C GLU A 520 -20.53 15.11 0.38
N SER A 521 -21.60 15.68 -0.19
CA SER A 521 -22.10 15.26 -1.52
C SER A 521 -21.07 15.44 -2.65
N PRO A 522 -20.41 16.61 -2.84
CA PRO A 522 -19.41 16.75 -3.89
C PRO A 522 -18.18 15.88 -3.63
N VAL A 523 -17.78 15.70 -2.37
CA VAL A 523 -16.63 14.85 -1.98
C VAL A 523 -16.84 13.38 -2.35
N LEU A 524 -18.01 12.83 -2.07
CA LEU A 524 -18.32 11.42 -2.35
C LEU A 524 -18.58 11.20 -3.84
N THR A 525 -19.39 12.06 -4.47
CA THR A 525 -19.74 11.93 -5.90
C THR A 525 -18.55 12.13 -6.82
N TYR A 526 -17.64 13.08 -6.54
CA TYR A 526 -16.49 13.35 -7.41
C TYR A 526 -15.58 12.12 -7.59
N VAL A 527 -15.27 11.36 -6.53
CA VAL A 527 -14.46 10.13 -6.65
C VAL A 527 -15.18 9.07 -7.49
N GLY A 528 -16.49 8.92 -7.32
CA GLY A 528 -17.31 8.01 -8.10
C GLY A 528 -17.41 8.39 -9.59
N GLU A 529 -17.49 9.68 -9.90
CA GLU A 529 -17.68 10.18 -11.27
C GLU A 529 -16.36 10.37 -12.05
N VAL A 530 -15.22 10.36 -11.36
CA VAL A 530 -13.89 10.60 -11.94
C VAL A 530 -13.06 9.32 -12.07
N CYS A 531 -13.10 8.45 -11.05
CA CYS A 531 -12.26 7.26 -10.99
C CYS A 531 -12.84 6.08 -11.78
N GLU A 532 -11.97 5.40 -12.50
CA GLU A 532 -12.27 4.14 -13.19
C GLU A 532 -12.56 3.00 -12.20
N PRO A 533 -13.42 2.04 -12.55
CA PRO A 533 -13.88 0.99 -11.63
C PRO A 533 -12.74 0.28 -10.87
N ASP A 534 -11.69 -0.11 -11.59
CA ASP A 534 -10.54 -0.86 -11.06
C ASP A 534 -9.77 -0.15 -9.93
N ILE A 535 -9.79 1.19 -9.90
CA ILE A 535 -9.03 2.01 -8.94
C ILE A 535 -9.91 2.83 -7.99
N ARG A 536 -11.23 2.89 -8.25
CA ARG A 536 -12.21 3.67 -7.48
C ARG A 536 -12.25 3.25 -6.01
N GLY A 537 -12.24 1.95 -5.72
CA GLY A 537 -12.27 1.43 -4.34
C GLY A 537 -11.07 1.90 -3.49
N PRO A 538 -9.82 1.59 -3.89
CA PRO A 538 -8.63 2.07 -3.19
C PRO A 538 -8.58 3.59 -3.05
N LEU A 539 -8.96 4.34 -4.09
CA LEU A 539 -8.98 5.80 -4.05
C LEU A 539 -10.07 6.35 -3.12
N ALA A 540 -11.25 5.74 -3.05
CA ALA A 540 -12.27 6.09 -2.06
C ALA A 540 -11.73 5.93 -0.63
N SER A 541 -11.04 4.83 -0.33
CA SER A 541 -10.45 4.58 1.01
C SER A 541 -9.44 5.65 1.45
N THR A 542 -8.73 6.31 0.52
CA THR A 542 -7.84 7.43 0.86
C THR A 542 -8.56 8.66 1.43
N THR A 543 -9.87 8.80 1.16
CA THR A 543 -10.72 9.89 1.66
C THR A 543 -10.83 9.85 3.19
N THR A 544 -11.12 8.67 3.75
CA THR A 544 -11.24 8.46 5.20
C THR A 544 -9.89 8.63 5.90
N LEU A 545 -8.81 8.13 5.29
CA LEU A 545 -7.46 8.30 5.82
C LEU A 545 -7.03 9.78 5.86
N ALA A 546 -7.39 10.59 4.87
CA ALA A 546 -7.08 12.02 4.85
C ALA A 546 -7.73 12.79 6.01
N ALA A 547 -8.98 12.47 6.36
CA ALA A 547 -9.65 13.04 7.53
C ALA A 547 -8.95 12.66 8.84
N LEU A 548 -8.48 11.42 8.97
CA LEU A 548 -7.79 10.96 10.18
C LEU A 548 -6.36 11.49 10.30
N ILE A 549 -5.68 11.72 9.18
CA ILE A 549 -4.43 12.50 9.14
C ILE A 549 -4.68 13.92 9.65
N GLY A 550 -5.79 14.56 9.26
CA GLY A 550 -6.22 15.85 9.81
C GLY A 550 -6.42 15.82 11.33
N VAL A 551 -7.17 14.84 11.85
CA VAL A 551 -7.36 14.65 13.31
C VAL A 551 -6.01 14.48 14.03
N SER A 552 -5.15 13.58 13.53
CA SER A 552 -3.85 13.32 14.15
C SER A 552 -2.91 14.53 14.10
N LEU A 553 -2.91 15.28 13.00
CA LEU A 553 -2.10 16.48 12.82
C LEU A 553 -2.56 17.60 13.76
N GLN A 554 -3.88 17.80 13.89
CA GLN A 554 -4.46 18.80 14.78
C GLN A 554 -4.08 18.58 16.25
N LEU A 555 -4.23 17.33 16.73
CA LEU A 555 -3.91 16.96 18.12
C LEU A 555 -2.40 17.00 18.39
N LEU A 556 -1.56 16.71 17.38
CA LEU A 556 -0.11 16.89 17.47
C LEU A 556 0.26 18.39 17.59
N LEU A 557 -0.23 19.24 16.68
CA LEU A 557 0.09 20.67 16.63
C LEU A 557 -0.34 21.42 17.90
N ALA A 558 -1.39 20.97 18.57
CA ALA A 558 -1.84 21.49 19.86
C ALA A 558 -0.78 21.46 20.97
N ASN A 559 0.21 20.58 20.88
CA ASN A 559 1.30 20.51 21.87
C ASN A 559 2.34 21.63 21.72
N PHE A 560 2.31 22.37 20.59
CA PHE A 560 3.32 23.39 20.26
C PHE A 560 2.73 24.80 20.15
N LEU A 561 1.43 24.93 19.93
CA LEU A 561 0.74 26.19 19.67
C LEU A 561 -0.50 26.32 20.54
N ASP A 562 -0.73 27.52 21.08
CA ASP A 562 -2.01 27.87 21.67
C ASP A 562 -3.15 27.80 20.63
N TRP A 563 -4.36 27.50 21.08
CA TRP A 563 -5.52 27.24 20.23
C TRP A 563 -5.87 28.40 19.28
N LYS A 564 -5.63 29.66 19.67
CA LYS A 564 -5.78 30.82 18.77
C LYS A 564 -4.76 30.78 17.64
N ASN A 565 -3.47 30.66 17.97
CA ASN A 565 -2.39 30.59 16.97
C ASN A 565 -2.52 29.35 16.06
N LEU A 566 -3.02 28.25 16.60
CA LEU A 566 -3.36 27.04 15.85
C LEU A 566 -4.53 27.27 14.87
N SER A 567 -5.54 28.05 15.26
CA SER A 567 -6.62 28.48 14.35
C SER A 567 -6.08 29.30 13.18
N LEU A 568 -5.16 30.22 13.45
CA LEU A 568 -4.51 31.03 12.41
C LEU A 568 -3.67 30.18 11.45
N LEU A 569 -2.92 29.19 11.96
CA LEU A 569 -2.18 28.23 11.13
C LEU A 569 -3.14 27.42 10.24
N ASN A 570 -4.29 27.02 10.77
CA ASN A 570 -5.29 26.24 10.04
C ASN A 570 -5.95 27.00 8.89
N VAL A 571 -5.86 28.34 8.81
CA VAL A 571 -6.25 29.13 7.62
C VAL A 571 -5.42 28.73 6.39
N GLY A 572 -4.22 28.18 6.56
CA GLY A 572 -3.41 27.66 5.46
C GLY A 572 -3.99 26.40 4.79
N ALA A 573 -4.75 25.58 5.52
CA ALA A 573 -5.29 24.31 5.02
C ALA A 573 -6.42 24.47 3.98
N PRO A 574 -7.41 25.39 4.10
CA PRO A 574 -8.39 25.62 3.04
C PRO A 574 -7.78 26.41 1.86
N LEU A 575 -6.74 27.23 2.08
CA LEU A 575 -5.99 27.87 1.00
C LEU A 575 -5.23 26.85 0.16
N LEU A 576 -4.55 25.89 0.80
CA LEU A 576 -3.93 24.74 0.12
C LEU A 576 -4.98 23.95 -0.68
N SER A 577 -6.16 23.73 -0.09
CA SER A 577 -7.25 23.01 -0.77
C SER A 577 -7.78 23.77 -1.98
N PHE A 578 -7.95 25.09 -1.88
CA PHE A 578 -8.34 25.94 -2.99
C PHE A 578 -7.33 25.84 -4.15
N ILE A 579 -6.03 25.99 -3.86
CA ILE A 579 -4.96 25.86 -4.87
C ILE A 579 -4.95 24.47 -5.51
N ALA A 580 -5.10 23.40 -4.72
CA ALA A 580 -5.13 22.03 -5.24
C ALA A 580 -6.36 21.77 -6.13
N LEU A 581 -7.54 22.26 -5.73
CA LEU A 581 -8.79 22.12 -6.48
C LEU A 581 -8.82 22.95 -7.77
N LEU A 582 -8.01 24.01 -7.89
CA LEU A 582 -7.84 24.73 -9.16
C LEU A 582 -7.18 23.84 -10.23
N ALA A 583 -6.27 22.94 -9.85
CA ALA A 583 -5.47 22.14 -10.78
C ALA A 583 -6.18 20.91 -11.38
N ILE A 584 -7.39 20.58 -10.90
CA ILE A 584 -8.15 19.37 -11.31
C ILE A 584 -9.34 19.74 -12.21
N PRO A 585 -9.85 18.83 -13.05
CA PRO A 585 -11.02 19.09 -13.89
C PRO A 585 -12.34 18.95 -13.12
N GLU A 586 -13.41 19.53 -13.66
CA GLU A 586 -14.79 19.30 -13.20
C GLU A 586 -15.28 17.90 -13.66
N SER A 587 -16.24 17.32 -12.94
CA SER A 587 -16.73 15.96 -13.21
C SER A 587 -17.26 15.80 -14.66
N PRO A 588 -16.81 14.77 -15.41
CA PRO A 588 -17.32 14.51 -16.75
C PRO A 588 -18.81 14.12 -16.74
N HIS A 589 -19.28 13.41 -15.71
CA HIS A 589 -20.69 13.03 -15.56
C HIS A 589 -21.58 14.26 -15.27
N TRP A 590 -21.10 15.22 -14.47
CA TRP A 590 -21.83 16.47 -14.25
C TRP A 590 -21.92 17.32 -15.52
N LEU A 591 -20.82 17.42 -16.26
CA LEU A 591 -20.76 18.17 -17.52
C LEU A 591 -21.65 17.54 -18.61
N ALA A 592 -21.75 16.21 -18.65
CA ALA A 592 -22.67 15.48 -19.53
C ALA A 592 -24.14 15.79 -19.20
N GLY A 593 -24.52 15.77 -17.92
CA GLY A 593 -25.86 16.18 -17.44
C GLY A 593 -26.17 17.69 -17.54
N LYS A 594 -25.29 18.48 -18.17
CA LYS A 594 -25.51 19.88 -18.59
C LYS A 594 -25.32 20.07 -20.11
N ASP A 595 -25.25 18.97 -20.87
CA ASP A 595 -25.03 18.92 -22.32
C ASP A 595 -23.73 19.60 -22.81
N ARG A 596 -22.75 19.77 -21.91
CA ARG A 596 -21.46 20.45 -22.17
C ARG A 596 -20.40 19.49 -22.71
N PHE A 597 -20.73 18.74 -23.76
CA PHE A 597 -19.90 17.61 -24.24
C PHE A 597 -18.46 17.98 -24.66
N LYS A 598 -18.22 19.21 -25.15
CA LYS A 598 -16.85 19.72 -25.42
C LYS A 598 -15.97 19.81 -24.16
N GLU A 599 -16.59 19.97 -22.99
CA GLU A 599 -15.90 20.00 -21.70
C GLU A 599 -15.81 18.62 -21.05
N VAL A 600 -16.81 17.74 -21.27
CA VAL A 600 -16.72 16.31 -20.96
C VAL A 600 -15.48 15.70 -21.61
N GLU A 601 -15.30 15.94 -22.92
CA GLU A 601 -14.13 15.49 -23.68
C GLU A 601 -12.82 15.99 -23.06
N ARG A 602 -12.71 17.28 -22.74
CA ARG A 602 -11.51 17.86 -22.09
C ARG A 602 -11.24 17.28 -20.70
N SER A 603 -12.29 17.04 -19.91
CA SER A 603 -12.18 16.45 -18.57
C SER A 603 -11.66 15.00 -18.68
N LEU A 604 -12.26 14.19 -19.55
CA LEU A 604 -11.81 12.82 -19.81
C LEU A 604 -10.38 12.78 -20.39
N MET A 605 -10.03 13.66 -21.34
CA MET A 605 -8.67 13.75 -21.88
C MET A 605 -7.61 13.94 -20.78
N TRP A 606 -7.89 14.78 -19.77
CA TRP A 606 -7.02 14.98 -18.61
C TRP A 606 -7.02 13.72 -17.72
N LEU A 607 -8.20 13.25 -17.32
CA LEU A 607 -8.40 12.14 -16.37
C LEU A 607 -7.86 10.79 -16.86
N ARG A 608 -7.89 10.53 -18.17
CA ARG A 608 -7.43 9.27 -18.78
C ARG A 608 -5.93 9.27 -19.12
N GLY A 609 -5.17 10.31 -18.72
CA GLY A 609 -3.71 10.35 -18.82
C GLY A 609 -3.12 11.41 -19.74
N TRP A 610 -3.77 12.58 -19.87
CA TRP A 610 -3.45 13.60 -20.88
C TRP A 610 -3.40 12.97 -22.29
N VAL A 611 -4.49 12.32 -22.66
CA VAL A 611 -4.68 11.61 -23.93
C VAL A 611 -5.36 12.53 -24.97
N PRO A 612 -5.14 12.32 -26.28
CA PRO A 612 -5.87 13.07 -27.29
C PRO A 612 -7.34 12.64 -27.36
N SER A 613 -8.21 13.57 -27.78
CA SER A 613 -9.67 13.40 -28.03
C SER A 613 -10.05 12.02 -28.56
N SER A 614 -9.32 11.49 -29.53
CA SER A 614 -9.58 10.21 -30.20
C SER A 614 -9.66 8.99 -29.28
N HIS A 615 -9.12 9.06 -28.06
CA HIS A 615 -9.17 7.97 -27.08
C HIS A 615 -10.39 8.03 -26.15
N VAL A 616 -11.06 9.18 -26.05
CA VAL A 616 -12.19 9.40 -25.13
C VAL A 616 -13.54 9.52 -25.85
N LYS A 617 -13.56 9.67 -27.19
CA LYS A 617 -14.80 9.81 -27.98
C LYS A 617 -15.88 8.79 -27.62
N LYS A 618 -15.53 7.50 -27.55
CA LYS A 618 -16.47 6.45 -27.18
C LYS A 618 -17.07 6.66 -25.78
N GLU A 619 -16.26 7.04 -24.80
CA GLU A 619 -16.74 7.34 -23.44
C GLU A 619 -17.63 8.60 -23.40
N VAL A 620 -17.39 9.57 -24.29
CA VAL A 620 -18.28 10.74 -24.49
C VAL A 620 -19.62 10.33 -25.14
N GLU A 621 -19.60 9.46 -26.15
CA GLU A 621 -20.78 8.92 -26.85
C GLU A 621 -21.64 8.03 -25.94
N ASP A 622 -21.00 7.20 -25.11
CA ASP A 622 -21.65 6.39 -24.07
C ASP A 622 -22.37 7.29 -23.04
N LEU A 623 -21.71 8.38 -22.60
CA LEU A 623 -22.31 9.37 -21.69
C LEU A 623 -23.44 10.20 -22.33
N GLN A 624 -23.33 10.53 -23.62
CA GLN A 624 -24.40 11.18 -24.39
C GLN A 624 -25.64 10.28 -24.46
N THR A 625 -25.44 9.00 -24.79
CA THR A 625 -26.52 8.01 -24.91
C THR A 625 -27.20 7.80 -23.56
N SER A 626 -26.41 7.65 -22.49
CA SER A 626 -26.90 7.55 -21.11
C SER A 626 -27.79 8.74 -20.71
N ASN A 627 -27.35 9.98 -20.97
CA ASN A 627 -28.12 11.19 -20.63
C ASN A 627 -29.45 11.25 -21.38
N ASN A 628 -29.47 10.86 -22.66
CA ASN A 628 -30.68 10.83 -23.50
C ASN A 628 -31.68 9.74 -23.08
N THR A 629 -31.21 8.65 -22.46
CA THR A 629 -32.06 7.55 -21.98
C THR A 629 -32.50 7.68 -20.51
N ALA A 630 -32.00 8.68 -19.79
CA ALA A 630 -32.29 8.87 -18.37
C ALA A 630 -33.71 9.42 -18.14
N SER A 631 -34.71 8.54 -18.15
CA SER A 631 -36.05 8.85 -17.65
C SER A 631 -35.98 9.19 -16.15
N VAL A 632 -36.31 10.43 -15.80
CA VAL A 632 -36.29 10.91 -14.41
C VAL A 632 -37.48 10.34 -13.63
N GLU A 633 -37.38 9.09 -13.19
CA GLU A 633 -38.25 8.60 -12.13
C GLU A 633 -37.93 9.31 -10.82
N SER A 634 -38.97 9.67 -10.05
CA SER A 634 -38.78 10.43 -8.83
C SER A 634 -38.19 9.55 -7.72
N PRO A 635 -37.09 9.97 -7.05
CA PRO A 635 -36.46 9.18 -5.98
C PRO A 635 -37.36 8.95 -4.75
N PHE A 636 -38.47 9.69 -4.62
CA PHE A 636 -39.36 9.68 -3.45
C PHE A 636 -40.57 8.74 -3.57
N GLN A 637 -40.43 7.60 -4.24
CA GLN A 637 -41.52 6.61 -4.28
C GLN A 637 -41.67 5.92 -2.91
N CYS A 638 -42.78 6.21 -2.21
CA CYS A 638 -43.08 5.65 -0.88
C CYS A 638 -43.08 4.11 -0.79
N LYS A 639 -43.14 3.40 -1.92
CA LYS A 639 -43.08 1.92 -1.97
C LYS A 639 -41.69 1.38 -1.59
N LEU A 640 -40.59 2.05 -1.97
CA LEU A 640 -39.23 1.52 -1.74
C LEU A 640 -38.85 1.49 -0.25
N TYR A 641 -39.41 2.37 0.59
CA TYR A 641 -39.11 2.36 2.04
C TYR A 641 -39.70 1.16 2.80
N LYS A 642 -40.68 0.44 2.20
CA LYS A 642 -41.29 -0.76 2.78
C LYS A 642 -40.60 -2.06 2.34
N ASP A 643 -39.65 -1.98 1.43
CA ASP A 643 -38.93 -3.14 0.91
C ASP A 643 -37.93 -3.69 1.97
N PRO A 644 -37.93 -5.01 2.28
CA PRO A 644 -36.87 -5.63 3.09
C PRO A 644 -35.45 -5.35 2.59
N THR A 645 -35.25 -5.15 1.28
CA THR A 645 -33.95 -4.75 0.70
C THR A 645 -33.55 -3.29 0.99
N PHE A 646 -34.46 -2.48 1.55
CA PHE A 646 -34.16 -1.12 2.06
C PHE A 646 -34.05 -1.12 3.59
N TYR A 647 -35.10 -1.52 4.31
CA TYR A 647 -35.19 -1.24 5.75
C TYR A 647 -34.25 -2.10 6.59
N LYS A 648 -33.96 -3.36 6.18
CA LYS A 648 -33.01 -4.21 6.91
C LYS A 648 -31.57 -3.67 6.81
N PRO A 649 -31.02 -3.33 5.62
CA PRO A 649 -29.78 -2.57 5.49
C PRO A 649 -29.78 -1.26 6.27
N PHE A 650 -30.86 -0.47 6.19
CA PHE A 650 -30.95 0.81 6.87
C PHE A 650 -30.81 0.66 8.39
N LEU A 651 -31.53 -0.28 8.99
CA LEU A 651 -31.49 -0.56 10.42
C LEU A 651 -30.13 -1.12 10.84
N LEU A 652 -29.54 -2.02 10.04
CA LEU A 652 -28.20 -2.57 10.29
C LEU A 652 -27.13 -1.48 10.35
N VAL A 653 -27.04 -0.61 9.33
CA VAL A 653 -26.02 0.46 9.31
C VAL A 653 -26.32 1.52 10.38
N SER A 654 -27.59 1.85 10.63
CA SER A 654 -27.97 2.74 11.74
C SER A 654 -27.52 2.19 13.10
N PHE A 655 -27.64 0.88 13.31
CA PHE A 655 -27.17 0.20 14.52
C PHE A 655 -25.63 0.19 14.62
N THR A 656 -24.89 0.09 13.51
CA THR A 656 -23.41 0.20 13.57
C THR A 656 -22.95 1.60 13.97
N PHE A 657 -23.64 2.66 13.54
CA PHE A 657 -23.42 4.02 14.06
C PHE A 657 -23.79 4.16 15.54
N PHE A 658 -24.89 3.55 15.99
CA PHE A 658 -25.26 3.52 17.41
C PHE A 658 -24.18 2.89 18.27
N VAL A 659 -23.75 1.64 17.96
CA VAL A 659 -22.67 0.95 18.67
C VAL A 659 -21.37 1.75 18.63
N GLY A 660 -21.08 2.44 17.53
CA GLY A 660 -19.93 3.32 17.41
C GLY A 660 -19.98 4.51 18.37
N HIS A 661 -21.03 5.34 18.30
CA HIS A 661 -21.14 6.55 19.13
C HIS A 661 -21.34 6.23 20.61
N PHE A 662 -22.25 5.32 20.95
CA PHE A 662 -22.49 4.88 22.34
C PHE A 662 -21.41 3.94 22.87
N GLY A 663 -20.51 3.42 22.02
CA GLY A 663 -19.26 2.75 22.41
C GLY A 663 -18.08 3.71 22.61
N GLY A 664 -18.30 5.02 22.55
CA GLY A 664 -17.31 6.04 22.88
C GLY A 664 -16.56 6.68 21.71
N MET A 665 -16.88 6.35 20.44
CA MET A 665 -16.13 6.86 19.26
C MET A 665 -15.95 8.38 19.25
N SER A 666 -17.01 9.13 19.56
CA SER A 666 -16.99 10.59 19.45
C SER A 666 -16.62 11.27 20.77
N THR A 667 -17.09 10.77 21.91
CA THR A 667 -16.80 11.31 23.25
C THR A 667 -15.36 11.10 23.70
N LEU A 668 -14.78 9.92 23.45
CA LEU A 668 -13.35 9.67 23.72
C LEU A 668 -12.44 10.55 22.86
N GLN A 669 -12.94 11.08 21.73
CA GLN A 669 -12.24 12.07 20.93
C GLN A 669 -12.47 13.49 21.46
N THR A 670 -13.71 13.94 21.64
CA THR A 670 -14.07 15.31 22.06
C THR A 670 -13.51 15.66 23.43
N TYR A 671 -13.56 14.74 24.40
CA TYR A 671 -13.17 15.00 25.79
C TYR A 671 -11.84 14.33 26.17
N ALA A 672 -11.03 13.93 25.17
CA ALA A 672 -9.81 13.15 25.35
C ALA A 672 -8.88 13.69 26.45
N VAL A 673 -8.57 15.00 26.42
CA VAL A 673 -7.64 15.62 27.36
C VAL A 673 -8.12 15.47 28.81
N GLY A 674 -9.39 15.78 29.08
CA GLY A 674 -9.98 15.64 30.42
C GLY A 674 -10.11 14.17 30.87
N ILE A 675 -10.28 13.24 29.93
CA ILE A 675 -10.26 11.79 30.23
C ILE A 675 -8.86 11.34 30.63
N TYR A 676 -7.81 11.73 29.89
CA TYR A 676 -6.41 11.41 30.25
C TYR A 676 -5.97 12.04 31.57
N GLU A 677 -6.48 13.25 31.87
CA GLU A 677 -6.29 13.89 33.18
C GLU A 677 -7.00 13.12 34.30
N SER A 678 -8.24 12.69 34.08
CA SER A 678 -9.05 11.96 35.07
C SER A 678 -8.48 10.58 35.44
N ILE A 679 -7.88 9.85 34.48
CA ILE A 679 -7.19 8.56 34.75
C ILE A 679 -5.75 8.74 35.28
N LYS A 680 -5.38 9.97 35.66
CA LYS A 680 -4.02 10.36 36.09
C LYS A 680 -2.93 9.83 35.15
N SER A 681 -3.04 10.19 33.87
CA SER A 681 -2.03 9.86 32.86
C SER A 681 -0.61 10.20 33.35
N PRO A 682 0.36 9.27 33.23
CA PRO A 682 1.74 9.48 33.69
C PRO A 682 2.53 10.45 32.79
N ILE A 683 1.98 10.77 31.62
CA ILE A 683 2.47 11.83 30.72
C ILE A 683 1.44 12.96 30.63
N PRO A 684 1.84 14.20 30.27
CA PRO A 684 0.92 15.32 30.11
C PRO A 684 -0.32 14.96 29.25
N PRO A 685 -1.56 15.26 29.70
CA PRO A 685 -2.79 14.84 29.00
C PRO A 685 -2.88 15.27 27.52
N LEU A 686 -2.27 16.41 27.17
CA LEU A 686 -2.19 16.90 25.80
C LEU A 686 -1.25 16.07 24.91
N GLN A 687 -0.18 15.51 25.48
CA GLN A 687 0.72 14.57 24.80
C GLN A 687 0.07 13.19 24.65
N ALA A 688 -0.62 12.70 25.70
CA ALA A 688 -1.42 11.48 25.62
C ALA A 688 -2.51 11.58 24.53
N THR A 689 -3.14 12.75 24.41
CA THR A 689 -4.13 13.03 23.36
C THR A 689 -3.53 13.02 21.95
N ALA A 690 -2.31 13.54 21.76
CA ALA A 690 -1.62 13.46 20.46
C ALA A 690 -1.24 12.02 20.09
N ILE A 691 -0.77 11.21 21.06
CA ILE A 691 -0.55 9.78 20.87
C ILE A 691 -1.86 9.09 20.50
N GLY A 692 -2.95 9.41 21.20
CA GLY A 692 -4.30 8.96 20.85
C GLY A 692 -4.69 9.31 19.40
N GLY A 693 -4.41 10.53 18.93
CA GLY A 693 -4.61 10.96 17.55
C GLY A 693 -3.86 10.09 16.53
N PHE A 694 -2.58 9.79 16.79
CA PHE A 694 -1.80 8.88 15.94
C PHE A 694 -2.36 7.45 15.96
N ILE A 695 -2.76 6.95 17.13
CA ILE A 695 -3.35 5.63 17.30
C ILE A 695 -4.70 5.48 16.55
N GLN A 696 -5.52 6.55 16.49
CA GLN A 696 -6.75 6.59 15.68
C GLN A 696 -6.45 6.42 14.17
N PHE A 697 -5.44 7.13 13.67
CA PHE A 697 -4.96 6.99 12.30
C PHE A 697 -4.42 5.57 12.05
N ALA A 698 -3.57 5.06 12.94
CA ALA A 698 -2.96 3.74 12.82
C ALA A 698 -4.01 2.61 12.81
N GLY A 699 -5.03 2.66 13.67
CA GLY A 699 -6.12 1.65 13.69
C GLY A 699 -6.93 1.65 12.40
N SER A 700 -7.25 2.81 11.86
CA SER A 700 -8.00 2.91 10.61
C SER A 700 -7.17 2.51 9.38
N PHE A 701 -5.87 2.83 9.37
CA PHE A 701 -4.94 2.34 8.35
C PHE A 701 -4.78 0.81 8.42
N PHE A 702 -4.68 0.26 9.63
CA PHE A 702 -4.67 -1.18 9.87
C PHE A 702 -5.96 -1.86 9.38
N CYS A 703 -7.13 -1.24 9.58
CA CYS A 703 -8.39 -1.72 8.98
C CYS A 703 -8.27 -1.87 7.46
N VAL A 704 -7.84 -0.82 6.75
CA VAL A 704 -7.74 -0.84 5.27
C VAL A 704 -6.82 -1.95 4.78
N LEU A 705 -5.75 -2.28 5.51
CA LEU A 705 -4.84 -3.38 5.18
C LEU A 705 -5.42 -4.76 5.49
N VAL A 706 -6.18 -4.91 6.58
CA VAL A 706 -6.62 -6.22 7.11
C VAL A 706 -7.98 -6.66 6.56
N LEU A 707 -8.86 -5.70 6.26
CA LEU A 707 -10.23 -5.89 5.79
C LEU A 707 -10.35 -6.81 4.54
N PRO A 708 -9.45 -6.74 3.53
CA PRO A 708 -9.45 -7.67 2.39
C PRO A 708 -9.14 -9.13 2.74
N PHE A 709 -8.47 -9.39 3.86
CA PHE A 709 -8.03 -10.73 4.26
C PHE A 709 -8.99 -11.39 5.25
N ILE A 710 -9.43 -10.64 6.27
CA ILE A 710 -10.28 -11.16 7.36
C ILE A 710 -11.78 -11.14 6.99
N GLY A 711 -12.21 -10.21 6.13
CA GLY A 711 -13.63 -9.93 5.94
C GLY A 711 -14.18 -8.96 6.99
N ARG A 712 -15.37 -8.40 6.71
CA ARG A 712 -15.90 -7.23 7.42
C ARG A 712 -16.65 -7.67 8.67
N ARG A 713 -17.34 -8.80 8.61
CA ARG A 713 -18.11 -9.35 9.74
C ARG A 713 -17.19 -9.80 10.87
N VAL A 714 -16.19 -10.61 10.53
CA VAL A 714 -15.22 -11.15 11.52
C VAL A 714 -14.42 -10.02 12.17
N LEU A 715 -13.95 -9.05 11.37
CA LEU A 715 -13.22 -7.89 11.90
C LEU A 715 -14.11 -7.03 12.83
N ALA A 716 -15.38 -6.82 12.49
CA ALA A 716 -16.31 -6.06 13.32
C ALA A 716 -16.55 -6.71 14.69
N ILE A 717 -16.81 -8.01 14.71
CA ILE A 717 -17.09 -8.78 15.93
C ILE A 717 -15.84 -8.83 16.82
N LEU A 718 -14.67 -9.14 16.26
CA LEU A 718 -13.43 -9.24 17.04
C LEU A 718 -13.03 -7.90 17.67
N CYS A 719 -13.06 -6.81 16.90
CA CYS A 719 -12.67 -5.50 17.42
C CYS A 719 -13.66 -4.96 18.47
N THR A 720 -14.97 -5.13 18.30
CA THR A 720 -15.96 -4.72 19.31
C THR A 720 -15.86 -5.54 20.59
N LEU A 721 -15.66 -6.86 20.48
CA LEU A 721 -15.46 -7.73 21.63
C LEU A 721 -14.19 -7.38 22.41
N LEU A 722 -13.04 -7.21 21.74
CA LEU A 722 -11.79 -6.81 22.40
C LEU A 722 -11.90 -5.38 22.99
N THR A 723 -12.66 -4.47 22.37
CA THR A 723 -12.93 -3.14 22.93
C THR A 723 -13.66 -3.25 24.26
N ALA A 724 -14.70 -4.11 24.35
CA ALA A 724 -15.40 -4.37 25.60
C ALA A 724 -14.46 -4.91 26.69
N VAL A 725 -13.60 -5.87 26.35
CA VAL A 725 -12.62 -6.44 27.30
C VAL A 725 -11.63 -5.37 27.80
N LEU A 726 -11.05 -4.57 26.91
CA LEU A 726 -10.10 -3.51 27.31
C LEU A 726 -10.76 -2.43 28.18
N LEU A 727 -12.02 -2.10 27.94
CA LEU A 727 -12.77 -1.15 28.77
C LEU A 727 -13.12 -1.71 30.15
N VAL A 728 -13.40 -3.01 30.27
CA VAL A 728 -13.55 -3.66 31.60
C VAL A 728 -12.23 -3.69 32.36
N VAL A 729 -11.12 -4.01 31.69
CA VAL A 729 -9.78 -3.99 32.32
C VAL A 729 -9.39 -2.57 32.74
N LEU A 730 -9.71 -1.56 31.93
CA LEU A 730 -9.52 -0.14 32.27
C LEU A 730 -10.21 0.23 33.58
N VAL A 731 -11.46 -0.21 33.79
CA VAL A 731 -12.23 0.04 35.04
C VAL A 731 -11.61 -0.66 36.26
N ALA A 732 -10.94 -1.80 36.07
CA ALA A 732 -10.26 -2.53 37.15
C ALA A 732 -8.89 -1.93 37.53
N VAL A 733 -8.18 -1.34 36.56
CA VAL A 733 -6.86 -0.73 36.74
C VAL A 733 -6.95 0.73 37.21
N ASP A 734 -7.97 1.46 36.75
CA ASP A 734 -8.33 2.84 37.06
C ASP A 734 -7.32 3.93 36.66
N GLU A 735 -6.04 3.81 37.04
CA GLU A 735 -5.04 4.89 36.93
C GLU A 735 -3.69 4.47 36.31
N GLY A 736 -2.94 5.47 35.82
CA GLY A 736 -1.54 5.34 35.42
C GLY A 736 -1.29 4.64 34.07
N TRP A 737 -0.08 4.09 33.87
CA TRP A 737 0.37 3.54 32.59
C TRP A 737 -0.55 2.43 32.04
N ALA A 738 -1.01 1.52 32.89
CA ALA A 738 -1.84 0.41 32.45
C ALA A 738 -3.25 0.87 32.05
N ALA A 739 -3.83 1.85 32.75
CA ALA A 739 -5.08 2.49 32.33
C ALA A 739 -4.91 3.22 30.98
N MET A 740 -3.84 4.01 30.83
CA MET A 740 -3.55 4.70 29.57
C MET A 740 -3.39 3.73 28.39
N LEU A 741 -2.71 2.60 28.58
CA LEU A 741 -2.54 1.58 27.54
C LEU A 741 -3.86 0.86 27.19
N CYS A 742 -4.72 0.57 28.17
CA CYS A 742 -6.04 0.00 27.90
C CYS A 742 -6.93 0.97 27.12
N LEU A 743 -6.91 2.27 27.47
CA LEU A 743 -7.64 3.31 26.75
C LEU A 743 -7.11 3.52 25.33
N LEU A 744 -5.78 3.57 25.14
CA LEU A 744 -5.20 3.67 23.79
C LEU A 744 -5.51 2.43 22.94
N GLY A 745 -5.50 1.24 23.53
CA GLY A 745 -5.90 0.00 22.87
C GLY A 745 -7.38 -0.02 22.47
N SER A 746 -8.28 0.47 23.32
CA SER A 746 -9.71 0.58 22.98
C SER A 746 -9.92 1.62 21.87
N VAL A 747 -9.24 2.77 21.91
CA VAL A 747 -9.26 3.79 20.84
C VAL A 747 -8.75 3.21 19.51
N PHE A 748 -7.67 2.42 19.51
CA PHE A 748 -7.20 1.72 18.30
C PHE A 748 -8.31 0.85 17.69
N LEU A 749 -8.93 -0.03 18.47
CA LEU A 749 -9.94 -0.98 18.00
C LEU A 749 -11.25 -0.30 17.54
N ILE A 750 -11.69 0.74 18.25
CA ILE A 750 -12.84 1.57 17.85
C ILE A 750 -12.59 2.23 16.48
N ASN A 751 -11.35 2.63 16.19
CA ASN A 751 -10.99 3.24 14.91
C ASN A 751 -10.79 2.19 13.81
N THR A 752 -10.27 1.00 14.14
CA THR A 752 -10.21 -0.14 13.21
C THR A 752 -11.59 -0.60 12.76
N CYS A 753 -12.55 -0.75 13.68
CA CYS A 753 -13.89 -1.24 13.35
C CYS A 753 -14.90 -0.10 13.21
N SER A 754 -15.34 0.45 14.34
CA SER A 754 -16.57 1.24 14.41
C SER A 754 -16.51 2.53 13.60
N LYS A 755 -15.32 3.13 13.41
CA LYS A 755 -15.16 4.38 12.67
C LYS A 755 -15.03 4.20 11.15
N VAL A 756 -14.71 3.00 10.66
CA VAL A 756 -14.51 2.72 9.22
C VAL A 756 -15.66 1.90 8.64
N ILE A 757 -16.07 0.84 9.33
CA ILE A 757 -17.03 -0.15 8.81
C ILE A 757 -18.40 0.44 8.43
N PRO A 758 -19.05 1.34 9.21
CA PRO A 758 -20.35 1.91 8.82
C PRO A 758 -20.31 2.61 7.47
N TRP A 759 -19.24 3.36 7.17
CA TRP A 759 -19.06 4.05 5.89
C TRP A 759 -18.81 3.10 4.72
N VAL A 760 -18.15 1.97 4.95
CA VAL A 760 -17.98 0.90 3.95
C VAL A 760 -19.32 0.23 3.67
N LEU A 761 -20.10 -0.11 4.70
CA LEU A 761 -21.41 -0.74 4.55
C LEU A 761 -22.41 0.11 3.77
N ILE A 762 -22.36 1.45 3.88
CA ILE A 762 -23.17 2.35 3.04
C ILE A 762 -22.94 2.09 1.53
N GLY A 763 -21.71 1.77 1.11
CA GLY A 763 -21.38 1.49 -0.28
C GLY A 763 -21.75 0.08 -0.76
N GLU A 764 -21.88 -0.87 0.16
CA GLU A 764 -21.96 -2.31 -0.16
C GLU A 764 -23.34 -2.93 0.09
N VAL A 765 -24.12 -2.36 1.01
CA VAL A 765 -25.37 -2.96 1.48
C VAL A 765 -26.60 -2.34 0.80
N PHE A 766 -26.53 -1.07 0.35
CA PHE A 766 -27.64 -0.39 -0.34
C PHE A 766 -27.64 -0.61 -1.86
N THR A 767 -28.82 -0.89 -2.43
CA THR A 767 -29.04 -0.98 -3.89
C THR A 767 -28.77 0.38 -4.56
N PRO A 768 -28.35 0.44 -5.84
CA PRO A 768 -27.92 1.69 -6.46
C PRO A 768 -29.00 2.77 -6.46
N ASP A 769 -30.26 2.35 -6.64
CA ASP A 769 -31.44 3.20 -6.81
C ASP A 769 -31.80 3.96 -5.52
N VAL A 770 -31.61 3.33 -4.35
CA VAL A 770 -31.90 3.93 -3.04
C VAL A 770 -30.68 4.46 -2.31
N ARG A 771 -29.46 4.10 -2.75
CA ARG A 771 -28.20 4.36 -2.04
C ARG A 771 -28.00 5.84 -1.70
N SER A 772 -28.32 6.75 -2.60
CA SER A 772 -28.17 8.20 -2.38
C SER A 772 -29.05 8.72 -1.24
N ILE A 773 -30.29 8.24 -1.14
CA ILE A 773 -31.24 8.62 -0.09
C ILE A 773 -30.88 7.92 1.23
N ALA A 774 -30.66 6.61 1.17
CA ALA A 774 -30.38 5.78 2.34
C ALA A 774 -29.09 6.22 3.03
N SER A 775 -28.02 6.47 2.27
CA SER A 775 -26.75 6.99 2.80
C SER A 775 -26.94 8.33 3.51
N GLY A 776 -27.67 9.27 2.92
CA GLY A 776 -27.97 10.57 3.54
C GLY A 776 -28.77 10.44 4.83
N MET A 777 -29.81 9.60 4.85
CA MET A 777 -30.64 9.36 6.04
C MET A 777 -29.86 8.69 7.18
N VAL A 778 -29.09 7.63 6.89
CA VAL A 778 -28.25 6.95 7.91
C VAL A 778 -27.16 7.87 8.42
N THR A 779 -26.53 8.66 7.55
CA THR A 779 -25.49 9.62 7.94
C THR A 779 -26.04 10.72 8.84
N CYS A 780 -27.22 11.27 8.51
CA CYS A 780 -27.95 12.21 9.35
C CYS A 780 -28.22 11.62 10.75
N LEU A 781 -28.72 10.39 10.82
CA LEU A 781 -28.95 9.69 12.09
C LEU A 781 -27.65 9.45 12.86
N GLY A 782 -26.57 9.01 12.19
CA GLY A 782 -25.26 8.80 12.82
C GLY A 782 -24.72 10.06 13.48
N TYR A 783 -24.73 11.20 12.77
CA TYR A 783 -24.35 12.49 13.35
C TYR A 783 -25.28 12.93 14.48
N PHE A 784 -26.59 12.69 14.39
CA PHE A 784 -27.53 12.98 15.48
C PHE A 784 -27.24 12.12 16.74
N LEU A 785 -26.95 10.83 16.59
CA LEU A 785 -26.51 9.97 17.69
C LEU A 785 -25.19 10.49 18.30
N GLY A 786 -24.24 10.91 17.46
CA GLY A 786 -23.01 11.56 17.89
C GLY A 786 -23.24 12.86 18.68
N PHE A 787 -24.22 13.67 18.30
CA PHE A 787 -24.64 14.85 19.07
C PHE A 787 -25.16 14.45 20.45
N VAL A 788 -26.14 13.52 20.52
CA VAL A 788 -26.77 13.10 21.78
C VAL A 788 -25.72 12.60 22.80
N VAL A 789 -24.79 11.76 22.37
CA VAL A 789 -23.76 11.19 23.27
C VAL A 789 -22.75 12.27 23.72
N ASN A 790 -22.31 13.18 22.83
CA ASN A 790 -21.40 14.25 23.22
C ASN A 790 -22.05 15.31 24.14
N PHE A 791 -23.31 15.65 23.88
CA PHE A 791 -24.05 16.64 24.65
C PHE A 791 -24.33 16.17 26.08
N SER A 792 -24.77 14.92 26.22
CA SER A 792 -25.07 14.32 27.52
C SER A 792 -23.82 13.92 28.33
N TRP A 793 -22.64 13.83 27.71
CA TRP A 793 -21.41 13.31 28.33
C TRP A 793 -21.04 13.98 29.67
N LEU A 794 -20.94 15.30 29.73
CA LEU A 794 -20.51 15.99 30.95
C LEU A 794 -21.56 15.87 32.08
N TRP A 795 -22.85 15.82 31.73
CA TRP A 795 -23.91 15.55 32.71
C TRP A 795 -23.85 14.12 33.24
N CYS A 796 -23.66 13.13 32.36
CA CYS A 796 -23.46 11.74 32.74
C CYS A 796 -22.20 11.54 33.60
N LEU A 797 -21.12 12.28 33.30
CA LEU A 797 -19.88 12.26 34.07
C LEU A 797 -20.08 12.79 35.50
N ASP A 798 -20.80 13.91 35.66
CA ASP A 798 -21.12 14.49 36.96
C ASP A 798 -22.06 13.58 37.81
N VAL A 799 -22.99 12.85 37.18
CA VAL A 799 -23.99 12.02 37.88
C VAL A 799 -23.48 10.59 38.18
N PHE A 800 -22.83 9.93 37.21
CA PHE A 800 -22.47 8.52 37.31
C PHE A 800 -20.96 8.28 37.52
N GLY A 801 -20.12 9.29 37.26
CA GLY A 801 -18.67 9.16 37.32
C GLY A 801 -18.03 8.41 36.14
N LEU A 802 -16.72 8.60 35.96
CA LEU A 802 -15.98 8.10 34.80
C LEU A 802 -15.98 6.57 34.68
N ARG A 803 -15.89 5.84 35.81
CA ARG A 803 -15.91 4.38 35.80
C ARG A 803 -17.22 3.82 35.23
N ALA A 804 -18.37 4.37 35.63
CA ALA A 804 -19.67 3.94 35.12
C ALA A 804 -19.81 4.21 33.61
N MET A 805 -19.20 5.29 33.11
CA MET A 805 -19.14 5.59 31.68
C MET A 805 -18.31 4.56 30.89
N PHE A 806 -17.15 4.13 31.39
CA PHE A 806 -16.39 3.07 30.73
C PHE A 806 -17.12 1.71 30.78
N VAL A 807 -17.85 1.41 31.87
CA VAL A 807 -18.72 0.22 31.94
C VAL A 807 -19.85 0.30 30.91
N SER A 808 -20.50 1.45 30.71
CA SER A 808 -21.57 1.59 29.72
C SER A 808 -21.04 1.36 28.29
N TYR A 809 -19.86 1.89 27.97
CA TYR A 809 -19.18 1.64 26.69
C TYR A 809 -18.80 0.17 26.49
N ALA A 810 -18.37 -0.52 27.55
CA ALA A 810 -18.09 -1.95 27.49
C ALA A 810 -19.35 -2.78 27.23
N VAL A 811 -20.47 -2.47 27.91
CA VAL A 811 -21.77 -3.13 27.72
C VAL A 811 -22.30 -2.91 26.30
N VAL A 812 -22.27 -1.66 25.80
CA VAL A 812 -22.69 -1.35 24.41
C VAL A 812 -21.81 -2.07 23.39
N SER A 813 -20.48 -2.13 23.62
CA SER A 813 -19.56 -2.85 22.73
C SER A 813 -19.80 -4.36 22.72
N LEU A 814 -20.10 -4.95 23.89
CA LEU A 814 -20.42 -6.39 24.02
C LEU A 814 -21.76 -6.73 23.35
N LEU A 815 -22.81 -5.96 23.61
CA LEU A 815 -24.11 -6.12 22.94
C LEU A 815 -23.99 -5.90 21.43
N GLY A 816 -23.18 -4.93 21.00
CA GLY A 816 -22.85 -4.69 19.60
C GLY A 816 -22.21 -5.91 18.94
N ALA A 817 -21.22 -6.55 19.60
CA ALA A 817 -20.58 -7.77 19.10
C ALA A 817 -21.58 -8.93 18.95
N VAL A 818 -22.50 -9.10 19.89
CA VAL A 818 -23.57 -10.12 19.83
C VAL A 818 -24.52 -9.84 18.66
N VAL A 819 -24.97 -8.60 18.48
CA VAL A 819 -25.87 -8.25 17.37
C VAL A 819 -25.15 -8.36 16.02
N TYR A 820 -23.87 -8.00 15.92
CA TYR A 820 -23.06 -8.21 14.72
C TYR A 820 -22.90 -9.69 14.38
N TYR A 821 -22.79 -10.57 15.38
CA TYR A 821 -22.77 -12.02 15.14
C TYR A 821 -24.04 -12.50 14.42
N PHE A 822 -25.22 -12.00 14.80
CA PHE A 822 -26.49 -12.44 14.20
C PHE A 822 -26.93 -11.66 12.94
N MET A 823 -26.67 -10.35 12.86
CA MET A 823 -27.27 -9.47 11.85
C MET A 823 -26.33 -8.96 10.76
N LEU A 824 -25.01 -9.02 10.96
CA LEU A 824 -24.04 -8.48 9.99
C LEU A 824 -23.62 -9.59 9.00
N PRO A 825 -24.01 -9.52 7.71
CA PRO A 825 -23.53 -10.47 6.71
C PRO A 825 -22.05 -10.22 6.36
N GLU A 826 -21.37 -11.22 5.81
CA GLU A 826 -20.06 -10.98 5.19
C GLU A 826 -20.22 -10.36 3.80
N THR A 827 -19.71 -9.14 3.63
CA THR A 827 -19.77 -8.39 2.36
C THR A 827 -18.51 -8.54 1.51
N GLU A 828 -17.38 -9.02 2.05
CA GLU A 828 -16.13 -9.08 1.28
C GLU A 828 -16.19 -10.09 0.13
N GLY A 829 -15.87 -9.62 -1.08
CA GLY A 829 -15.92 -10.41 -2.30
C GLY A 829 -17.31 -10.93 -2.68
N ARG A 830 -18.39 -10.26 -2.24
CA ARG A 830 -19.77 -10.57 -2.63
C ARG A 830 -20.31 -9.61 -3.70
N SER A 831 -21.17 -10.11 -4.57
CA SER A 831 -21.90 -9.23 -5.49
C SER A 831 -22.99 -8.47 -4.73
N LEU A 832 -23.41 -7.31 -5.24
CA LEU A 832 -24.52 -6.56 -4.66
C LEU A 832 -25.83 -7.37 -4.73
N GLU A 833 -25.97 -8.24 -5.74
CA GLU A 833 -27.09 -9.17 -5.91
C GLU A 833 -27.12 -10.25 -4.80
N ASP A 834 -25.96 -10.82 -4.45
CA ASP A 834 -25.83 -11.77 -3.32
C ASP A 834 -26.26 -11.11 -2.00
N VAL A 835 -25.81 -9.87 -1.78
CA VAL A 835 -26.12 -9.09 -0.57
C VAL A 835 -27.62 -8.75 -0.52
N GLN A 836 -28.24 -8.40 -1.65
CA GLN A 836 -29.69 -8.20 -1.73
C GLN A 836 -30.49 -9.50 -1.48
N ALA A 837 -30.06 -10.62 -2.07
CA ALA A 837 -30.68 -11.93 -1.87
C ALA A 837 -30.70 -12.32 -0.38
N HIS A 838 -29.64 -11.94 0.35
CA HIS A 838 -29.62 -12.12 1.80
C HIS A 838 -30.71 -11.33 2.54
N PHE A 839 -30.90 -10.05 2.23
CA PHE A 839 -31.98 -9.27 2.86
C PHE A 839 -33.39 -9.69 2.41
N ARG A 840 -33.53 -10.25 1.21
CA ARG A 840 -34.78 -10.92 0.78
C ARG A 840 -35.05 -12.26 1.48
N GLY A 841 -34.03 -12.87 2.09
CA GLY A 841 -34.13 -14.20 2.72
C GLY A 841 -33.97 -15.37 1.75
N GLU A 842 -33.48 -15.09 0.54
CA GLU A 842 -33.17 -16.07 -0.51
C GLU A 842 -31.79 -16.72 -0.29
N LEU A 843 -30.93 -16.08 0.51
CA LEU A 843 -29.54 -16.46 0.74
C LEU A 843 -29.13 -16.23 2.20
N ASP A 844 -28.24 -17.05 2.76
CA ASP A 844 -27.63 -16.76 4.05
C ASP A 844 -26.13 -16.46 3.93
N LEU A 845 -25.79 -15.18 4.02
CA LEU A 845 -24.40 -14.70 4.10
C LEU A 845 -23.86 -14.69 5.54
N THR A 846 -24.62 -15.21 6.51
CA THR A 846 -24.18 -15.46 7.88
C THR A 846 -23.69 -16.89 8.11
N ASP A 847 -23.96 -17.85 7.21
CA ASP A 847 -23.35 -19.18 7.26
C ASP A 847 -21.91 -19.15 6.71
N GLU A 848 -20.97 -19.47 7.60
CA GLU A 848 -19.55 -19.56 7.26
C GLU A 848 -19.25 -20.74 6.33
N ASN A 849 -20.05 -21.82 6.39
CA ASN A 849 -19.85 -23.00 5.55
C ASN A 849 -20.25 -22.73 4.10
N TYR A 850 -21.43 -22.13 3.87
CA TYR A 850 -21.80 -21.60 2.55
C TYR A 850 -20.73 -20.65 1.99
N CYS A 851 -20.28 -19.71 2.83
CA CYS A 851 -19.26 -18.74 2.41
C CYS A 851 -17.93 -19.38 2.01
N ARG A 852 -17.49 -20.44 2.72
CA ARG A 852 -16.27 -21.21 2.44
C ARG A 852 -16.42 -22.10 1.20
N ARG A 853 -17.58 -22.74 0.97
CA ARG A 853 -17.86 -23.56 -0.24
C ARG A 853 -17.76 -22.71 -1.51
N ARG A 854 -18.47 -21.58 -1.55
CA ARG A 854 -18.45 -20.68 -2.72
C ARG A 854 -17.10 -20.01 -2.96
N ARG A 855 -16.26 -19.80 -1.92
CA ARG A 855 -14.86 -19.36 -2.09
C ARG A 855 -13.97 -20.42 -2.74
N ARG A 856 -14.28 -21.72 -2.61
CA ARG A 856 -13.58 -22.80 -3.34
C ARG A 856 -14.06 -22.88 -4.80
N GLU A 857 -15.37 -22.79 -5.02
CA GLU A 857 -15.98 -22.78 -6.36
C GLU A 857 -15.54 -21.58 -7.22
N ALA A 858 -15.27 -20.42 -6.59
CA ALA A 858 -14.80 -19.22 -7.28
C ALA A 858 -13.31 -19.22 -7.64
N GLN A 859 -12.53 -20.24 -7.26
CA GLN A 859 -11.15 -20.37 -7.73
C GLN A 859 -11.14 -21.03 -9.13
N PRO A 860 -10.56 -20.40 -10.16
CA PRO A 860 -10.55 -20.98 -11.50
C PRO A 860 -9.54 -22.14 -11.58
N GLY A 861 -10.05 -23.37 -11.42
CA GLY A 861 -9.32 -24.59 -11.77
C GLY A 861 -8.90 -25.47 -10.60
N GLU A 862 -9.87 -26.04 -9.88
CA GLU A 862 -9.68 -27.32 -9.18
C GLU A 862 -10.98 -28.14 -9.15
N THR A 863 -11.46 -28.54 -10.34
CA THR A 863 -12.42 -29.65 -10.47
C THR A 863 -11.71 -30.95 -10.13
N ASN A 864 -11.68 -31.32 -8.85
CA ASN A 864 -11.30 -32.65 -8.42
C ASN A 864 -12.43 -33.64 -8.73
N ASP A 865 -12.37 -34.23 -9.92
CA ASP A 865 -12.95 -35.55 -10.16
C ASP A 865 -12.25 -36.58 -9.26
N ALA A 866 -12.79 -36.87 -8.08
CA ALA A 866 -12.62 -38.16 -7.38
C ALA A 866 -13.46 -38.27 -6.09
N TYR A 867 -13.97 -39.49 -5.84
CA TYR A 867 -14.54 -40.00 -4.58
C TYR A 867 -15.82 -39.36 -4.03
N SER A 868 -16.94 -39.92 -4.51
CA SER A 868 -17.95 -40.44 -3.57
C SER A 868 -17.43 -41.75 -2.96
N PRO A 869 -17.59 -41.95 -1.64
CA PRO A 869 -17.84 -43.26 -1.07
C PRO A 869 -19.25 -43.31 -0.42
N ASP A 870 -19.90 -44.46 -0.52
CA ASP A 870 -21.21 -44.71 0.08
C ASP A 870 -21.21 -44.60 1.61
N VAL A 871 -22.30 -44.06 2.17
CA VAL A 871 -23.14 -44.59 3.29
C VAL A 871 -24.26 -43.58 3.59
#